data_AF-A0A8J8F0M1-F1
#
_entry.id   AF-A0A8J8F0M1-F1
#
_cell.length_a   1.000
_cell.length_b   1.000
_cell.length_c   1.000
_cell.angle_alpha   90.00
_cell.angle_beta   90.00
_cell.angle_gamma   90.00
#
_symmetry.space_group_name_H-M   'P 1'
#
loop_
_entity.id
_entity.type
_entity.pdbx_description
1 polymer ?
#
loop_
_entity_poly.entity_id
_entity_poly.type
_entity_poly.pdbx_seq_one_letter_code
_entity_poly.pdbx_strand_id
1 'polypeptide(L)'
;MAEEKKKKGLSGSWIDEILGGKSDPLASVFDKEKKGEKKEEKPLPFLSEEKSPLESILSEDKKKKEGGIISTVKKEESPKPPRRGPGPLQNILVAAKEEEKKEEKETKGKSEENLGLPSVGSLSNILSKPAEKKPEKTSSGADLLGQLLGRGASSAGSNPAGAARPRQPLPKPKGKPSLGLQNLLSETRTEEMSYAGRAKVLDAYGNVRVLKVKGEPVPIYEIRLPKLSKDEENLIKQVRERAITEIQIDPTLIPNYEERRKIFLREVKRMLKEAAPTYSEGRIELLAELIVQHMLGYGLLDPLVRDDNLEEIMVIGTNKPVYVWHRRFYMCKTNIVFKEDRDILNIIERIAREVGRRIDQQSPLLDARLPDGSRVNATIPPISLEGPTITIRKFKKDPLTIIDLIKYGTMNTDVAAFLWILVDGLGVKPANILVAGGTGSGKTTTLNSLAMFIPPGERVISIEDTAELQLPVEHWIRLETRPANLEGKGEVTMDDLVKNTLRMRPDRIIVGEVRGAEARTMFTAMNTGHNGALYDFSVIQLSDGRFALIGDVVEDLFNKYSDRIKTYKDLEYIELDEKDRFDVVSVGPDLRAGKHTVTAVWRRKVRRGEKLMRIRTRTGNEVILTKTHPFFVFSDGDVVRKEAEKVKPGDRVAVMMRPPKAPKSRAAIPEEVYAGISDYYLVPNGNGMKRVLNDGLPPENAEYLLSRNSKPVKLIREVKNNLAYAAGVILGDGYLSSNGYYLSATFDDSAYMSAFTSAVSEFLPESAPRIRDNGTSTVVTYGSRIFNEMLFRIFGIPKGKKSAVWDVPDIVLTSDDLMRYFIAGLFDADGSVDENGPAVILTTKSESAARKVWYALQRLGIISTVSRVKNRGFKESPIFRVIVSGVEDLKKFDSLIPISHSRKREKLRVLLKEKRPYRGRHTYRVPISPGMVKPLRTRLNLTVAELSKLASNYAGENISESLIRHVEKGRTKEIRRSALRGIAIALQTVAKDVGNEDAWVKAKRLELIAKGDVYWDRVVEVEEVEPEEAGIEYLYDLTVDEDHNYVANGILLSNCMGTIHSNNARETITRLESPPMNVPRIMIPALDIILMQVRFHSRKKGTVRRVTEIAEISGMEGESIQLNKLYKYDPAKDELLPTEVPSRVINELARHTGMSISELELEREKRKIVLEWMIEKGIRSIEDVGHYIKLFYVDEEALLDKIEKDSSPQIQEQVRNVT
;
A
#
# COMPACT_ATOMS: atom_id res chain seq x y z
N MET A 1 32.31 39.01 25.47
CA MET A 1 32.16 38.50 26.84
C MET A 1 32.24 36.99 26.72
N ALA A 2 33.32 36.29 27.11
CA ALA A 2 34.32 36.56 28.16
C ALA A 2 33.68 36.65 29.56
N GLU A 3 34.19 36.02 30.63
CA GLU A 3 35.20 34.95 30.72
C GLU A 3 35.09 34.26 32.10
N GLU A 4 35.81 33.14 32.25
CA GLU A 4 36.04 32.32 33.46
C GLU A 4 36.29 33.10 34.80
N LYS A 5 36.21 32.58 36.04
CA LYS A 5 36.70 31.30 36.61
C LYS A 5 36.60 31.30 38.18
N LYS A 6 36.84 30.13 38.80
CA LYS A 6 37.29 29.86 40.21
C LYS A 6 36.19 29.90 41.31
N LYS A 7 36.21 29.06 42.38
CA LYS A 7 37.19 28.01 42.79
C LYS A 7 36.61 26.98 43.81
N LYS A 8 37.05 25.70 43.68
CA LYS A 8 37.03 24.57 44.67
C LYS A 8 35.66 24.04 45.16
N GLY A 9 35.48 22.75 45.45
CA GLY A 9 36.39 21.59 45.29
C GLY A 9 35.88 20.31 46.03
N LEU A 10 36.57 19.17 45.85
CA LEU A 10 36.23 17.79 46.30
C LEU A 10 35.14 17.08 45.45
N SER A 11 35.14 15.75 45.25
CA SER A 11 36.21 14.73 45.15
C SER A 11 35.65 13.48 44.43
N GLY A 12 36.51 12.52 44.04
CA GLY A 12 36.14 11.46 43.08
C GLY A 12 35.37 10.24 43.62
N SER A 13 34.47 9.75 42.75
CA SER A 13 34.41 8.36 42.23
C SER A 13 34.28 7.12 43.14
N TRP A 14 33.24 6.34 42.79
CA TRP A 14 33.13 4.86 42.72
C TRP A 14 32.58 4.06 43.92
N ILE A 15 31.57 3.24 43.58
CA ILE A 15 31.36 1.80 43.88
C ILE A 15 31.84 1.30 45.25
N ASP A 16 30.89 0.98 46.15
CA ASP A 16 30.92 -0.28 46.94
C ASP A 16 29.64 -0.61 47.76
N GLU A 17 28.52 0.13 47.63
CA GLU A 17 27.25 -0.21 48.29
C GLU A 17 26.18 -0.75 47.31
N ILE A 18 25.99 -2.08 47.34
CA ILE A 18 24.71 -2.87 47.33
C ILE A 18 25.04 -4.34 46.96
N LEU A 19 25.78 -5.01 47.85
CA LEU A 19 25.91 -6.47 47.94
C LEU A 19 25.95 -6.84 49.43
N GLY A 20 25.04 -7.69 49.94
CA GLY A 20 24.83 -7.78 51.41
C GLY A 20 24.17 -9.03 52.02
N GLY A 21 23.89 -10.11 51.26
CA GLY A 21 23.31 -11.35 51.81
C GLY A 21 21.80 -11.27 52.13
N LYS A 22 21.15 -12.30 52.70
CA LYS A 22 21.66 -13.58 53.26
C LYS A 22 20.78 -14.80 52.85
N SER A 23 21.23 -15.99 53.23
CA SER A 23 20.66 -17.32 52.93
C SER A 23 19.44 -17.75 53.77
N ASP A 24 18.56 -18.52 53.13
CA ASP A 24 18.02 -19.86 53.51
C ASP A 24 17.96 -20.25 55.00
N PRO A 25 16.81 -20.81 55.48
CA PRO A 25 16.73 -22.27 55.59
C PRO A 25 15.33 -22.92 55.37
N LEU A 26 15.32 -24.21 55.02
CA LEU A 26 14.44 -25.34 55.48
C LEU A 26 12.90 -25.10 55.57
N ALA A 27 11.97 -26.01 55.21
CA ALA A 27 11.93 -27.46 54.95
C ALA A 27 10.44 -27.85 54.66
N SER A 28 9.98 -29.06 54.30
CA SER A 28 10.50 -30.29 53.66
C SER A 28 9.34 -31.34 53.56
N VAL A 29 9.57 -32.54 52.97
CA VAL A 29 8.76 -33.78 53.17
C VAL A 29 7.35 -33.78 52.53
N PHE A 30 7.11 -34.50 51.40
CA PHE A 30 6.55 -35.88 51.28
C PHE A 30 5.06 -36.02 51.71
N ASP A 31 4.22 -36.94 51.19
CA ASP A 31 4.50 -38.22 50.52
C ASP A 31 3.35 -38.75 49.60
N LYS A 32 3.72 -39.70 48.71
CA LYS A 32 2.94 -40.78 48.01
C LYS A 32 2.29 -40.48 46.65
N GLU A 33 2.24 -41.43 45.69
CA GLU A 33 2.72 -42.83 45.58
C GLU A 33 3.16 -43.07 44.11
N LYS A 34 4.26 -43.72 43.70
CA LYS A 34 4.86 -45.06 43.91
C LYS A 34 4.34 -46.19 42.97
N LYS A 35 5.26 -46.69 42.11
CA LYS A 35 5.31 -47.98 41.36
C LYS A 35 4.63 -48.12 39.98
N GLY A 36 5.39 -48.75 39.06
CA GLY A 36 4.90 -49.56 37.93
C GLY A 36 5.02 -48.91 36.55
N GLU A 37 5.42 -49.61 35.46
CA GLU A 37 6.08 -50.92 35.34
C GLU A 37 7.01 -50.97 34.10
N LYS A 38 7.86 -52.00 34.03
CA LYS A 38 8.75 -52.31 32.91
C LYS A 38 7.98 -52.77 31.65
N LYS A 39 8.55 -52.45 30.48
CA LYS A 39 8.88 -53.34 29.33
C LYS A 39 10.00 -52.60 28.57
N GLU A 40 11.21 -53.09 28.33
CA GLU A 40 11.68 -54.44 27.95
C GLU A 40 10.95 -55.00 26.72
N GLU A 41 11.53 -54.70 25.55
CA GLU A 41 11.84 -55.72 24.55
C GLU A 41 13.21 -55.41 23.89
N LYS A 42 13.76 -56.34 23.11
CA LYS A 42 15.20 -56.44 22.76
C LYS A 42 15.44 -56.60 21.23
N PRO A 43 16.70 -56.62 20.72
CA PRO A 43 17.03 -55.86 19.50
C PRO A 43 17.54 -56.69 18.31
N LEU A 44 17.98 -55.97 17.25
CA LEU A 44 18.85 -56.39 16.12
C LEU A 44 18.14 -57.22 15.02
N PRO A 45 18.69 -57.31 13.78
CA PRO A 45 20.05 -56.92 13.36
C PRO A 45 20.16 -55.92 12.18
N PHE A 46 21.42 -55.60 11.86
CA PHE A 46 21.88 -54.93 10.63
C PHE A 46 22.30 -56.00 9.58
N LEU A 47 22.69 -55.57 8.36
CA LEU A 47 23.01 -56.37 7.16
C LEU A 47 21.75 -56.83 6.37
N SER A 48 21.76 -56.95 5.03
CA SER A 48 22.85 -56.83 4.03
C SER A 48 22.36 -56.27 2.68
N GLU A 49 23.28 -55.58 1.99
CA GLU A 49 23.58 -55.61 0.54
C GLU A 49 22.51 -55.61 -0.59
N GLU A 50 22.86 -54.83 -1.63
CA GLU A 50 22.75 -55.10 -3.07
C GLU A 50 21.58 -54.63 -3.98
N LYS A 51 22.05 -54.09 -5.12
CA LYS A 51 21.54 -54.13 -6.51
C LYS A 51 20.42 -53.19 -6.99
N SER A 52 20.85 -52.34 -7.93
CA SER A 52 20.04 -51.67 -8.95
C SER A 52 19.47 -52.67 -9.96
N PRO A 53 18.24 -52.44 -10.47
CA PRO A 53 17.74 -53.09 -11.68
C PRO A 53 17.79 -52.13 -12.88
N LEU A 54 18.63 -52.46 -13.86
CA LEU A 54 18.45 -52.11 -15.27
C LEU A 54 18.58 -53.41 -16.09
N GLU A 55 17.96 -53.43 -17.26
CA GLU A 55 17.92 -54.55 -18.22
C GLU A 55 17.11 -55.81 -17.84
N SER A 56 15.98 -55.99 -18.54
CA SER A 56 15.62 -57.23 -19.24
C SER A 56 14.38 -56.98 -20.12
N ILE A 57 14.23 -57.55 -21.33
CA ILE A 57 15.15 -58.32 -22.19
C ILE A 57 14.65 -58.21 -23.65
N LEU A 58 15.57 -58.18 -24.64
CA LEU A 58 15.53 -58.60 -26.08
C LEU A 58 14.23 -58.43 -26.94
N SER A 59 14.25 -58.32 -28.28
CA SER A 59 15.16 -58.91 -29.29
C SER A 59 15.10 -58.24 -30.68
N GLU A 60 16.20 -58.38 -31.46
CA GLU A 60 16.25 -58.46 -32.96
C GLU A 60 15.89 -57.23 -33.85
N ASP A 61 16.51 -56.98 -35.03
CA ASP A 61 17.76 -57.51 -35.61
C ASP A 61 18.54 -56.51 -36.54
N LYS A 62 19.76 -56.90 -36.94
CA LYS A 62 20.80 -56.24 -37.80
C LYS A 62 20.27 -55.54 -39.08
N LYS A 63 20.91 -54.50 -39.65
CA LYS A 63 22.16 -54.56 -40.48
C LYS A 63 22.60 -53.18 -41.07
N LYS A 64 23.93 -52.92 -41.15
CA LYS A 64 24.69 -52.21 -42.24
C LYS A 64 24.36 -50.71 -42.57
N LYS A 65 25.24 -49.85 -43.13
CA LYS A 65 26.72 -49.83 -43.37
C LYS A 65 27.19 -48.38 -43.70
N GLU A 66 28.45 -48.05 -43.35
CA GLU A 66 29.45 -47.20 -44.08
C GLU A 66 29.14 -45.80 -44.67
N GLY A 67 30.14 -44.90 -44.53
CA GLY A 67 30.36 -43.70 -45.37
C GLY A 67 29.69 -42.40 -44.87
N GLY A 68 30.23 -41.20 -45.12
CA GLY A 68 31.52 -40.86 -45.71
C GLY A 68 31.55 -39.52 -46.47
N ILE A 69 32.27 -38.53 -45.89
CA ILE A 69 33.37 -37.77 -46.56
C ILE A 69 33.03 -36.60 -47.54
N ILE A 70 33.67 -35.44 -47.27
CA ILE A 70 34.04 -34.30 -48.16
C ILE A 70 32.95 -33.33 -48.73
N SER A 71 32.99 -32.08 -48.19
CA SER A 71 32.88 -30.73 -48.84
C SER A 71 31.67 -30.38 -49.78
N THR A 72 31.46 -29.16 -50.31
CA THR A 72 32.30 -27.94 -50.44
C THR A 72 31.47 -26.64 -50.63
N VAL A 73 31.92 -25.52 -50.05
CA VAL A 73 32.05 -24.16 -50.68
C VAL A 73 30.83 -23.39 -51.28
N LYS A 74 30.52 -22.24 -50.63
CA LYS A 74 30.10 -20.89 -51.14
C LYS A 74 28.68 -20.56 -51.71
N LYS A 75 28.10 -19.53 -51.03
CA LYS A 75 27.57 -18.21 -51.50
C LYS A 75 26.34 -18.09 -52.44
N GLU A 76 25.70 -16.91 -52.31
CA GLU A 76 24.87 -16.18 -53.31
C GLU A 76 23.50 -16.80 -53.69
N GLU A 77 22.43 -16.05 -53.98
CA GLU A 77 22.08 -14.65 -53.63
C GLU A 77 20.54 -14.45 -53.67
N SER A 78 20.03 -13.28 -53.28
CA SER A 78 18.58 -12.93 -53.35
C SER A 78 18.19 -12.31 -54.70
N PRO A 79 16.95 -12.49 -55.22
CA PRO A 79 15.91 -11.45 -54.97
C PRO A 79 14.43 -11.92 -54.98
N LYS A 80 13.51 -10.94 -54.89
CA LYS A 80 12.02 -11.01 -54.89
C LYS A 80 11.43 -10.87 -56.33
N PRO A 81 10.11 -10.63 -56.53
CA PRO A 81 8.88 -11.42 -56.23
C PRO A 81 8.08 -11.73 -57.54
N PRO A 82 6.80 -12.21 -57.49
CA PRO A 82 5.66 -11.28 -57.69
C PRO A 82 4.36 -11.65 -56.92
N ARG A 83 3.23 -11.00 -57.26
CA ARG A 83 1.88 -11.12 -56.63
C ARG A 83 0.82 -11.64 -57.63
N ARG A 84 -0.24 -12.31 -57.15
CA ARG A 84 -1.71 -12.07 -57.39
C ARG A 84 -2.59 -13.33 -57.57
N GLY A 85 -3.32 -13.73 -56.52
CA GLY A 85 -4.70 -14.28 -56.52
C GLY A 85 -5.11 -15.39 -57.51
N PRO A 86 -6.42 -15.61 -57.73
CA PRO A 86 -7.59 -15.18 -56.95
C PRO A 86 -8.26 -16.36 -56.20
N GLY A 87 -9.41 -16.13 -55.56
CA GLY A 87 -10.34 -17.19 -55.15
C GLY A 87 -11.69 -17.05 -55.86
N PRO A 88 -12.61 -18.02 -55.71
CA PRO A 88 -14.04 -17.79 -55.90
C PRO A 88 -14.88 -18.12 -54.65
N LEU A 89 -16.17 -17.81 -54.73
CA LEU A 89 -17.19 -17.89 -53.67
C LEU A 89 -18.29 -18.92 -54.02
N GLN A 90 -19.22 -19.10 -53.08
CA GLN A 90 -20.64 -19.49 -53.27
C GLN A 90 -21.08 -20.96 -53.49
N ASN A 91 -21.64 -21.52 -52.41
CA ASN A 91 -23.09 -21.81 -52.21
C ASN A 91 -23.79 -23.14 -52.60
N ILE A 92 -24.77 -23.44 -51.71
CA ILE A 92 -26.11 -24.07 -51.89
C ILE A 92 -26.35 -25.53 -51.39
N LEU A 93 -27.56 -25.65 -50.80
CA LEU A 93 -28.28 -26.70 -50.05
C LEU A 93 -28.19 -28.16 -50.61
N VAL A 94 -28.54 -29.23 -49.87
CA VAL A 94 -29.93 -29.67 -49.51
C VAL A 94 -29.94 -30.88 -48.54
N ALA A 95 -30.82 -30.84 -47.51
CA ALA A 95 -31.50 -31.94 -46.76
C ALA A 95 -30.72 -33.19 -46.21
N ALA A 96 -31.30 -34.13 -45.45
CA ALA A 96 -32.15 -34.04 -44.23
C ALA A 96 -32.30 -35.45 -43.59
N LYS A 97 -32.66 -35.50 -42.28
CA LYS A 97 -33.39 -36.58 -41.56
C LYS A 97 -32.78 -37.99 -41.37
N GLU A 98 -32.91 -38.46 -40.11
CA GLU A 98 -33.33 -39.83 -39.68
C GLU A 98 -32.33 -41.01 -39.88
N GLU A 99 -32.30 -42.08 -39.06
CA GLU A 99 -33.08 -42.44 -37.85
C GLU A 99 -32.32 -43.38 -36.85
N GLU A 100 -32.63 -43.22 -35.56
CA GLU A 100 -32.82 -44.21 -34.47
C GLU A 100 -32.07 -45.58 -34.30
N LYS A 101 -31.76 -45.87 -33.00
CA LYS A 101 -31.92 -47.17 -32.26
C LYS A 101 -30.92 -48.34 -32.57
N LYS A 102 -30.69 -49.37 -31.71
CA LYS A 102 -31.19 -49.77 -30.35
C LYS A 102 -30.30 -50.86 -29.69
N GLU A 103 -30.48 -51.09 -28.36
CA GLU A 103 -30.36 -52.39 -27.62
C GLU A 103 -28.97 -53.11 -27.58
N GLU A 104 -28.57 -54.07 -26.71
CA GLU A 104 -28.87 -54.55 -25.32
C GLU A 104 -27.76 -55.62 -24.94
N LYS A 105 -27.64 -56.37 -23.81
CA LYS A 105 -28.37 -56.59 -22.53
C LYS A 105 -27.44 -57.27 -21.46
N GLU A 106 -27.63 -56.98 -20.16
CA GLU A 106 -27.56 -57.92 -18.98
C GLU A 106 -26.29 -58.82 -18.69
N THR A 107 -26.09 -59.53 -17.54
CA THR A 107 -26.79 -59.65 -16.22
C THR A 107 -25.85 -60.10 -15.06
N LYS A 108 -26.30 -59.87 -13.80
CA LYS A 108 -26.05 -60.64 -12.52
C LYS A 108 -24.62 -60.67 -11.91
N GLY A 109 -24.45 -60.73 -10.58
CA GLY A 109 -25.40 -60.58 -9.45
C GLY A 109 -24.98 -61.29 -8.14
N LYS A 110 -25.68 -60.99 -7.02
CA LYS A 110 -25.60 -61.57 -5.64
C LYS A 110 -24.37 -61.18 -4.76
N SER A 111 -24.45 -61.14 -3.42
CA SER A 111 -25.60 -61.08 -2.46
C SER A 111 -25.19 -60.68 -1.02
N GLU A 112 -26.05 -59.87 -0.38
CA GLU A 112 -26.54 -59.86 1.02
C GLU A 112 -25.79 -60.58 2.17
N GLU A 113 -25.66 -59.92 3.35
CA GLU A 113 -26.48 -60.12 4.59
C GLU A 113 -25.97 -59.20 5.75
N ASN A 114 -26.53 -59.17 6.98
CA ASN A 114 -27.83 -58.60 7.42
C ASN A 114 -27.82 -58.33 8.97
N LEU A 115 -28.98 -58.03 9.60
CA LEU A 115 -29.27 -57.80 11.04
C LEU A 115 -29.06 -56.34 11.56
N GLY A 116 -29.93 -55.75 12.40
CA GLY A 116 -31.23 -56.20 12.94
C GLY A 116 -32.01 -55.09 13.70
N LEU A 117 -33.36 -55.21 13.75
CA LEU A 117 -34.39 -54.28 14.30
C LEU A 117 -35.05 -54.88 15.60
N PRO A 118 -36.18 -54.41 16.21
CA PRO A 118 -37.11 -53.27 16.01
C PRO A 118 -37.11 -52.29 17.23
N SER A 119 -38.14 -51.56 17.73
CA SER A 119 -39.61 -51.33 17.51
C SER A 119 -39.96 -49.89 18.03
N VAL A 120 -40.93 -49.10 17.54
CA VAL A 120 -42.41 -49.23 17.34
C VAL A 120 -43.21 -49.27 18.66
N GLY A 121 -44.23 -48.42 18.90
CA GLY A 121 -44.82 -47.33 18.08
C GLY A 121 -46.04 -46.65 18.72
N SER A 122 -47.00 -46.18 17.90
CA SER A 122 -48.22 -45.36 18.24
C SER A 122 -47.99 -43.84 18.25
N LEU A 123 -48.82 -42.96 17.65
CA LEU A 123 -50.04 -43.15 16.82
C LEU A 123 -50.11 -42.07 15.70
N SER A 124 -51.03 -42.21 14.75
CA SER A 124 -51.10 -41.48 13.48
C SER A 124 -52.27 -40.47 13.37
N ASN A 125 -52.23 -39.68 12.28
CA ASN A 125 -53.19 -38.64 11.84
C ASN A 125 -52.94 -37.27 12.52
N ILE A 126 -52.88 -36.14 11.79
CA ILE A 126 -53.60 -35.81 10.54
C ILE A 126 -52.66 -35.57 9.33
N LEU A 127 -52.83 -36.42 8.30
CA LEU A 127 -52.81 -36.19 6.83
C LEU A 127 -52.08 -34.92 6.29
N SER A 128 -50.96 -34.99 5.54
CA SER A 128 -50.73 -35.47 4.14
C SER A 128 -51.12 -34.46 3.03
N LYS A 129 -50.43 -34.29 1.88
CA LYS A 129 -49.22 -34.90 1.26
C LYS A 129 -48.62 -33.90 0.19
N PRO A 130 -47.43 -34.13 -0.43
CA PRO A 130 -46.65 -33.08 -1.14
C PRO A 130 -46.53 -33.23 -2.69
N ALA A 131 -45.91 -32.22 -3.34
CA ALA A 131 -44.80 -32.31 -4.34
C ALA A 131 -44.90 -31.43 -5.63
N GLU A 132 -43.78 -30.73 -5.91
CA GLU A 132 -43.12 -30.36 -7.19
C GLU A 132 -43.84 -29.84 -8.49
N LYS A 133 -43.19 -28.79 -9.08
CA LYS A 133 -42.90 -28.53 -10.52
C LYS A 133 -44.04 -28.43 -11.58
N LYS A 134 -44.30 -27.22 -12.10
CA LYS A 134 -43.89 -26.71 -13.46
C LYS A 134 -44.53 -25.34 -13.84
N PRO A 135 -44.07 -24.65 -14.91
CA PRO A 135 -44.60 -23.36 -15.38
C PRO A 135 -45.42 -23.43 -16.70
N GLU A 136 -45.90 -22.24 -17.13
CA GLU A 136 -46.39 -21.82 -18.47
C GLU A 136 -47.91 -21.82 -18.82
N LYS A 137 -48.38 -20.60 -19.15
CA LYS A 137 -49.24 -20.18 -20.30
C LYS A 137 -50.76 -20.48 -20.39
N THR A 138 -51.51 -19.37 -20.37
CA THR A 138 -52.62 -18.94 -21.27
C THR A 138 -53.92 -19.75 -21.41
N SER A 139 -55.05 -19.09 -21.11
CA SER A 139 -56.27 -19.04 -21.96
C SER A 139 -57.10 -17.77 -21.63
N SER A 140 -58.18 -17.50 -22.37
CA SER A 140 -58.82 -16.17 -22.48
C SER A 140 -60.35 -16.14 -22.29
N GLY A 141 -60.88 -14.97 -21.96
CA GLY A 141 -62.32 -14.59 -21.91
C GLY A 141 -62.46 -13.29 -21.09
N ALA A 142 -62.91 -12.15 -21.64
CA ALA A 142 -64.27 -11.82 -22.10
C ALA A 142 -65.29 -11.77 -20.93
N ASP A 143 -66.12 -10.74 -20.74
CA ASP A 143 -66.47 -9.61 -21.61
C ASP A 143 -67.07 -8.40 -20.82
N LEU A 144 -67.55 -7.37 -21.53
CA LEU A 144 -68.62 -6.42 -21.15
C LEU A 144 -68.41 -5.44 -19.96
N LEU A 145 -67.85 -4.25 -20.25
CA LEU A 145 -68.50 -2.94 -19.97
C LEU A 145 -67.68 -1.77 -20.53
N GLY A 146 -68.04 -1.28 -21.72
CA GLY A 146 -67.34 -0.14 -22.34
C GLY A 146 -67.92 0.40 -23.65
N GLN A 147 -68.67 -0.39 -24.43
CA GLN A 147 -69.29 0.04 -25.69
C GLN A 147 -70.71 0.60 -25.50
N LEU A 148 -70.88 1.70 -24.74
CA LEU A 148 -72.23 2.27 -24.53
C LEU A 148 -72.36 3.80 -24.50
N LEU A 149 -71.27 4.56 -24.66
CA LEU A 149 -71.32 6.00 -24.95
C LEU A 149 -70.25 6.37 -25.97
N GLY A 150 -70.69 6.85 -27.14
CA GLY A 150 -69.80 7.29 -28.21
C GLY A 150 -70.21 8.63 -28.81
N ARG A 151 -69.21 9.35 -29.34
CA ARG A 151 -69.28 10.47 -30.31
C ARG A 151 -70.20 11.67 -29.98
N GLY A 152 -69.57 12.81 -29.69
CA GLY A 152 -70.08 14.17 -29.92
C GLY A 152 -68.95 15.04 -30.49
N ALA A 153 -69.25 16.13 -31.22
CA ALA A 153 -68.27 16.84 -32.05
C ALA A 153 -68.41 18.38 -32.03
N SER A 154 -67.63 19.02 -32.92
CA SER A 154 -67.73 20.41 -33.44
C SER A 154 -67.32 21.63 -32.56
N SER A 155 -66.13 22.17 -32.90
CA SER A 155 -65.89 23.51 -33.48
C SER A 155 -65.74 24.81 -32.65
N ALA A 156 -64.60 25.48 -32.95
CA ALA A 156 -64.38 26.94 -33.11
C ALA A 156 -64.27 27.89 -31.89
N GLY A 157 -63.36 28.89 -32.00
CA GLY A 157 -63.36 30.10 -31.15
C GLY A 157 -62.01 30.70 -30.71
N SER A 158 -61.36 31.47 -31.58
CA SER A 158 -60.50 32.66 -31.30
C SER A 158 -59.68 32.82 -29.99
N ASN A 159 -58.36 33.03 -30.13
CA ASN A 159 -57.50 33.85 -29.25
C ASN A 159 -57.88 35.37 -29.35
N PRO A 160 -57.41 36.33 -28.50
CA PRO A 160 -56.11 36.31 -27.80
C PRO A 160 -56.03 36.90 -26.35
N ALA A 161 -54.82 36.79 -25.79
CA ALA A 161 -54.15 37.70 -24.84
C ALA A 161 -54.72 37.89 -23.40
N GLY A 162 -54.00 37.34 -22.42
CA GLY A 162 -54.09 37.69 -21.00
C GLY A 162 -52.97 37.03 -20.18
N ALA A 163 -52.03 37.81 -19.64
CA ALA A 163 -50.80 37.27 -19.05
C ALA A 163 -50.97 36.81 -17.59
N ALA A 164 -50.79 35.52 -17.33
CA ALA A 164 -50.67 34.95 -15.99
C ALA A 164 -49.67 33.79 -15.96
N ARG A 165 -48.86 33.68 -14.88
CA ARG A 165 -47.88 32.60 -14.71
C ARG A 165 -48.58 31.28 -14.37
N PRO A 166 -48.23 30.14 -15.00
CA PRO A 166 -48.78 28.85 -14.61
C PRO A 166 -48.31 28.48 -13.19
N ARG A 167 -49.25 28.01 -12.36
CA ARG A 167 -48.94 27.38 -11.07
C ARG A 167 -48.41 25.97 -11.34
N GLN A 168 -47.35 25.56 -10.64
CA GLN A 168 -46.91 24.15 -10.67
C GLN A 168 -48.01 23.25 -10.06
N PRO A 169 -48.26 22.05 -10.61
CA PRO A 169 -49.19 21.11 -10.03
C PRO A 169 -48.68 20.57 -8.70
N LEU A 170 -49.56 20.39 -7.72
CA LEU A 170 -49.25 19.72 -6.47
C LEU A 170 -48.98 18.22 -6.73
N PRO A 171 -47.91 17.62 -6.18
CA PRO A 171 -47.65 16.19 -6.32
C PRO A 171 -48.75 15.38 -5.62
N LYS A 172 -49.22 14.31 -6.26
CA LYS A 172 -50.17 13.37 -5.67
C LYS A 172 -49.55 12.70 -4.43
N PRO A 173 -50.28 12.50 -3.32
CA PRO A 173 -49.75 11.80 -2.16
C PRO A 173 -49.46 10.33 -2.49
N LYS A 174 -48.25 9.85 -2.16
CA LYS A 174 -47.95 8.40 -2.11
C LYS A 174 -48.73 7.75 -0.94
N GLY A 175 -48.84 6.42 -0.95
CA GLY A 175 -49.80 5.65 -0.14
C GLY A 175 -49.71 5.81 1.39
N LYS A 176 -50.81 5.48 2.08
CA LYS A 176 -50.93 5.58 3.55
C LYS A 176 -49.92 4.67 4.28
N PRO A 177 -49.12 5.20 5.21
CA PRO A 177 -48.42 4.36 6.19
C PRO A 177 -49.41 3.77 7.22
N SER A 178 -48.95 2.77 7.97
CA SER A 178 -49.71 2.08 9.03
C SER A 178 -50.15 3.01 10.17
N LEU A 179 -51.19 2.62 10.92
CA LEU A 179 -51.67 3.37 12.09
C LEU A 179 -50.54 3.55 13.12
N GLY A 180 -50.19 4.82 13.37
CA GLY A 180 -49.25 5.22 14.42
C GLY A 180 -49.80 6.42 15.20
N LEU A 181 -49.22 6.66 16.38
CA LEU A 181 -49.67 7.67 17.36
C LEU A 181 -49.83 9.09 16.76
N GLN A 182 -49.05 9.41 15.74
CA GLN A 182 -49.11 10.67 14.99
C GLN A 182 -50.50 10.95 14.39
N ASN A 183 -51.25 9.91 13.98
CA ASN A 183 -52.59 10.07 13.44
C ASN A 183 -53.60 10.47 14.53
N LEU A 184 -53.60 9.80 15.69
CA LEU A 184 -54.46 10.18 16.83
C LEU A 184 -54.14 11.60 17.35
N LEU A 185 -52.85 11.96 17.42
CA LEU A 185 -52.43 13.28 17.91
C LEU A 185 -52.75 14.43 16.94
N SER A 186 -53.08 14.13 15.68
CA SER A 186 -53.39 15.14 14.67
C SER A 186 -54.84 15.68 14.74
N GLU A 187 -55.75 14.96 15.40
CA GLU A 187 -57.18 15.31 15.45
C GLU A 187 -57.53 16.24 16.64
N THR A 188 -56.73 16.27 17.70
CA THR A 188 -56.95 17.14 18.86
C THR A 188 -56.65 18.62 18.56
N ARG A 189 -57.69 19.39 18.23
CA ARG A 189 -57.66 20.86 18.40
C ARG A 189 -57.66 21.20 19.88
N THR A 190 -56.73 22.06 20.32
CA THR A 190 -56.76 22.70 21.65
C THR A 190 -55.95 24.00 21.65
N GLU A 191 -56.17 24.83 22.67
CA GLU A 191 -56.06 26.30 22.59
C GLU A 191 -54.64 26.89 22.73
N GLU A 192 -54.53 28.18 22.41
CA GLU A 192 -53.26 28.90 22.22
C GLU A 192 -52.59 29.40 23.53
N MET A 193 -51.58 28.65 23.98
CA MET A 193 -50.45 29.18 24.77
C MET A 193 -49.16 28.56 24.19
N SER A 194 -48.00 29.23 24.13
CA SER A 194 -47.50 30.33 24.97
C SER A 194 -46.93 31.56 24.21
N TYR A 195 -47.18 31.70 22.91
CA TYR A 195 -46.53 32.75 22.07
C TYR A 195 -47.49 33.70 21.32
N ALA A 196 -48.68 33.92 21.87
CA ALA A 196 -49.70 34.80 21.29
C ALA A 196 -49.14 36.19 20.91
N GLY A 197 -49.40 36.63 19.68
CA GLY A 197 -49.07 37.96 19.17
C GLY A 197 -47.59 38.28 18.89
N ARG A 198 -46.62 37.38 19.15
CA ARG A 198 -45.17 37.66 18.95
C ARG A 198 -44.37 36.58 18.21
N ALA A 199 -45.00 35.50 17.76
CA ALA A 199 -44.37 34.44 16.97
C ALA A 199 -44.84 34.42 15.51
N LYS A 200 -43.89 34.29 14.58
CA LYS A 200 -44.16 33.87 13.20
C LYS A 200 -43.92 32.37 13.07
N VAL A 201 -44.92 31.61 12.63
CA VAL A 201 -44.71 30.20 12.23
C VAL A 201 -43.79 30.18 10.99
N LEU A 202 -42.71 29.41 11.07
CA LEU A 202 -41.81 29.12 9.95
C LEU A 202 -42.19 27.80 9.28
N ASP A 203 -42.66 26.82 10.06
CA ASP A 203 -43.08 25.50 9.58
C ASP A 203 -43.98 24.79 10.60
N ALA A 204 -44.72 23.78 10.16
CA ALA A 204 -45.51 22.89 11.01
C ALA A 204 -45.75 21.54 10.32
N TYR A 205 -45.46 20.44 11.00
CA TYR A 205 -45.64 19.08 10.51
C TYR A 205 -45.86 18.10 11.68
N GLY A 206 -46.74 17.12 11.51
CA GLY A 206 -47.11 16.20 12.60
C GLY A 206 -47.56 16.95 13.85
N ASN A 207 -46.91 16.68 15.00
CA ASN A 207 -47.13 17.38 16.26
C ASN A 207 -46.08 18.49 16.55
N VAL A 208 -45.34 18.96 15.54
CA VAL A 208 -44.26 19.94 15.66
C VAL A 208 -44.64 21.29 15.04
N ARG A 209 -44.27 22.39 15.68
CA ARG A 209 -44.28 23.75 15.10
C ARG A 209 -42.90 24.41 15.25
N VAL A 210 -42.39 25.02 14.19
CA VAL A 210 -41.18 25.86 14.26
C VAL A 210 -41.58 27.33 14.25
N LEU A 211 -41.21 28.08 15.29
CA LEU A 211 -41.66 29.43 15.56
C LEU A 211 -40.47 30.41 15.62
N LYS A 212 -40.51 31.52 14.88
CA LYS A 212 -39.58 32.64 15.12
C LYS A 212 -40.25 33.69 16.01
N VAL A 213 -39.81 33.77 17.25
CA VAL A 213 -40.33 34.70 18.26
C VAL A 213 -39.49 35.98 18.29
N LYS A 214 -40.14 37.14 18.38
CA LYS A 214 -39.45 38.44 18.49
C LYS A 214 -38.76 38.57 19.85
N GLY A 215 -37.42 38.57 19.85
CA GLY A 215 -36.57 38.70 21.04
C GLY A 215 -35.71 37.46 21.33
N GLU A 216 -36.11 36.28 20.84
CA GLU A 216 -35.30 35.05 20.95
C GLU A 216 -34.25 35.01 19.82
N PRO A 217 -32.97 34.68 20.10
CA PRO A 217 -31.91 34.66 19.08
C PRO A 217 -32.12 33.53 18.06
N VAL A 218 -32.50 32.34 18.54
CA VAL A 218 -32.84 31.16 17.73
C VAL A 218 -34.34 31.07 17.43
N PRO A 219 -34.79 30.24 16.48
CA PRO A 219 -36.18 29.78 16.43
C PRO A 219 -36.49 28.84 17.61
N ILE A 220 -37.77 28.65 17.88
CA ILE A 220 -38.28 27.70 18.88
C ILE A 220 -38.90 26.52 18.14
N TYR A 221 -38.48 25.31 18.50
CA TYR A 221 -39.01 24.04 18.02
C TYR A 221 -39.98 23.51 19.08
N GLU A 222 -41.28 23.74 18.87
CA GLU A 222 -42.33 23.40 19.82
C GLU A 222 -42.90 22.02 19.49
N ILE A 223 -42.70 21.05 20.38
CA ILE A 223 -43.41 19.76 20.34
C ILE A 223 -44.72 19.90 21.11
N ARG A 224 -45.82 19.59 20.43
CA ARG A 224 -47.12 19.36 21.06
C ARG A 224 -47.14 17.95 21.64
N LEU A 225 -46.89 17.87 22.94
CA LEU A 225 -47.18 16.69 23.75
C LEU A 225 -48.67 16.71 24.16
N PRO A 226 -49.32 15.56 24.32
CA PRO A 226 -50.69 15.51 24.85
C PRO A 226 -50.72 16.09 26.27
N LYS A 227 -51.71 16.94 26.58
CA LYS A 227 -51.93 17.39 27.95
C LYS A 227 -52.40 16.20 28.80
N LEU A 228 -51.73 15.99 29.92
CA LEU A 228 -52.09 15.07 30.99
C LEU A 228 -52.68 15.88 32.16
N SER A 229 -53.62 15.27 32.88
CA SER A 229 -54.03 15.71 34.21
C SER A 229 -53.10 15.14 35.28
N LYS A 230 -53.10 15.72 36.49
CA LYS A 230 -52.29 15.19 37.61
C LYS A 230 -52.63 13.74 37.95
N ASP A 231 -53.90 13.36 37.80
CA ASP A 231 -54.36 12.00 38.06
C ASP A 231 -53.83 11.02 37.01
N GLU A 232 -53.69 11.46 35.76
CA GLU A 232 -53.03 10.70 34.69
C GLU A 232 -51.51 10.61 34.85
N GLU A 233 -50.84 11.67 35.33
CA GLU A 233 -49.42 11.63 35.66
C GLU A 233 -49.14 10.63 36.81
N ASN A 234 -49.99 10.63 37.84
CA ASN A 234 -49.95 9.66 38.94
C ASN A 234 -50.26 8.23 38.46
N LEU A 235 -51.28 8.05 37.61
CA LEU A 235 -51.64 6.75 37.03
C LEU A 235 -50.52 6.18 36.14
N ILE A 236 -49.92 7.02 35.29
CA ILE A 236 -48.74 6.66 34.47
C ILE A 236 -47.61 6.18 35.37
N LYS A 237 -47.32 6.90 36.45
CA LYS A 237 -46.27 6.51 37.41
C LYS A 237 -46.58 5.17 38.08
N GLN A 238 -47.79 5.01 38.63
CA GLN A 238 -48.22 3.79 39.33
C GLN A 238 -48.22 2.57 38.41
N VAL A 239 -48.79 2.68 37.20
CA VAL A 239 -48.83 1.56 36.25
C VAL A 239 -47.44 1.24 35.70
N ARG A 240 -46.56 2.24 35.50
CA ARG A 240 -45.16 2.00 35.13
C ARG A 240 -44.41 1.22 36.23
N GLU A 241 -44.57 1.62 37.49
CA GLU A 241 -43.90 0.95 38.64
C GLU A 241 -44.43 -0.48 38.84
N ARG A 242 -45.75 -0.69 38.67
CA ARG A 242 -46.38 -2.02 38.61
C ARG A 242 -45.84 -2.86 37.43
N ALA A 243 -45.75 -2.29 36.24
CA ALA A 243 -45.29 -2.97 35.02
C ALA A 243 -43.80 -3.36 35.08
N ILE A 244 -42.94 -2.55 35.72
CA ILE A 244 -41.54 -2.90 35.99
C ILE A 244 -41.44 -4.13 36.93
N THR A 245 -42.42 -4.33 37.79
CA THR A 245 -42.41 -5.40 38.82
C THR A 245 -43.09 -6.69 38.33
N GLU A 246 -44.22 -6.59 37.61
CA GLU A 246 -45.00 -7.73 37.13
C GLU A 246 -44.48 -8.33 35.81
N ILE A 247 -43.85 -7.54 34.93
CA ILE A 247 -43.39 -8.03 33.62
C ILE A 247 -42.00 -8.68 33.76
N GLN A 248 -41.98 -9.92 34.27
CA GLN A 248 -40.77 -10.77 34.39
C GLN A 248 -40.30 -11.35 33.04
N ILE A 249 -40.34 -10.56 31.97
CA ILE A 249 -39.80 -10.92 30.65
C ILE A 249 -38.41 -10.29 30.54
N ASP A 250 -37.36 -11.12 30.53
CA ASP A 250 -36.01 -10.64 30.23
C ASP A 250 -35.99 -10.01 28.82
N PRO A 251 -35.72 -8.68 28.70
CA PRO A 251 -35.75 -8.00 27.42
C PRO A 251 -34.73 -8.55 26.42
N THR A 252 -33.63 -9.16 26.90
CA THR A 252 -32.55 -9.67 26.04
C THR A 252 -32.96 -10.91 25.24
N LEU A 253 -33.94 -11.68 25.73
CA LEU A 253 -34.48 -12.87 25.05
C LEU A 253 -35.35 -12.56 23.82
N ILE A 254 -35.73 -11.29 23.62
CA ILE A 254 -36.55 -10.86 22.47
C ILE A 254 -35.79 -9.79 21.69
N PRO A 255 -35.00 -10.16 20.65
CA PRO A 255 -34.14 -9.21 19.93
C PRO A 255 -34.92 -8.12 19.19
N ASN A 256 -36.13 -8.42 18.71
CA ASN A 256 -36.91 -7.52 17.88
C ASN A 256 -37.67 -6.47 18.72
N TYR A 257 -37.29 -5.20 18.55
CA TYR A 257 -37.91 -4.05 19.22
C TYR A 257 -39.42 -3.95 18.96
N GLU A 258 -39.91 -4.25 17.74
CA GLU A 258 -41.34 -4.18 17.46
C GLU A 258 -42.15 -5.23 18.22
N GLU A 259 -41.63 -6.46 18.32
CA GLU A 259 -42.29 -7.55 19.04
C GLU A 259 -42.25 -7.29 20.55
N ARG A 260 -41.10 -6.84 21.07
CA ARG A 260 -40.97 -6.38 22.46
C ARG A 260 -41.97 -5.25 22.75
N ARG A 261 -42.11 -4.25 21.87
CA ARG A 261 -43.14 -3.19 21.99
C ARG A 261 -44.57 -3.75 21.93
N LYS A 262 -44.90 -4.65 21.01
CA LYS A 262 -46.23 -5.28 20.89
C LYS A 262 -46.61 -6.10 22.13
N ILE A 263 -45.64 -6.67 22.85
CA ILE A 263 -45.86 -7.40 24.10
C ILE A 263 -46.08 -6.43 25.26
N PHE A 264 -45.16 -5.48 25.50
CA PHE A 264 -45.29 -4.52 26.60
C PHE A 264 -46.55 -3.64 26.45
N LEU A 265 -46.91 -3.23 25.22
CA LEU A 265 -48.13 -2.47 24.95
C LEU A 265 -49.40 -3.26 25.29
N ARG A 266 -49.39 -4.59 25.19
CA ARG A 266 -50.52 -5.45 25.56
C ARG A 266 -50.74 -5.47 27.07
N GLU A 267 -49.69 -5.73 27.83
CA GLU A 267 -49.77 -5.82 29.29
C GLU A 267 -50.00 -4.46 29.95
N VAL A 268 -49.35 -3.39 29.46
CA VAL A 268 -49.61 -2.03 29.95
C VAL A 268 -51.04 -1.58 29.66
N LYS A 269 -51.62 -1.94 28.50
CA LYS A 269 -53.05 -1.72 28.23
C LYS A 269 -53.96 -2.50 29.19
N ARG A 270 -53.63 -3.75 29.53
CA ARG A 270 -54.37 -4.53 30.53
C ARG A 270 -54.32 -3.83 31.89
N MET A 271 -53.14 -3.46 32.37
CA MET A 271 -52.97 -2.78 33.66
C MET A 271 -53.69 -1.42 33.71
N LEU A 272 -53.73 -0.67 32.59
CA LEU A 272 -54.52 0.57 32.49
C LEU A 272 -56.04 0.30 32.46
N LYS A 273 -56.52 -0.74 31.78
CA LYS A 273 -57.94 -1.13 31.83
C LYS A 273 -58.37 -1.60 33.22
N GLU A 274 -57.48 -2.23 33.98
CA GLU A 274 -57.69 -2.59 35.38
C GLU A 274 -57.71 -1.35 36.30
N ALA A 275 -56.75 -0.43 36.15
CA ALA A 275 -56.58 0.71 37.05
C ALA A 275 -57.48 1.91 36.74
N ALA A 276 -57.91 2.08 35.49
CA ALA A 276 -58.72 3.20 35.01
C ALA A 276 -59.81 2.76 34.01
N PRO A 277 -60.75 1.87 34.40
CA PRO A 277 -61.76 1.30 33.50
C PRO A 277 -62.77 2.33 32.94
N THR A 278 -62.82 3.54 33.51
CA THR A 278 -63.66 4.66 33.03
C THR A 278 -63.07 5.42 31.85
N TYR A 279 -61.82 5.15 31.47
CA TYR A 279 -61.14 5.87 30.40
C TYR A 279 -61.51 5.29 29.03
N SER A 280 -61.72 6.17 28.03
CA SER A 280 -62.01 5.72 26.67
C SER A 280 -60.85 4.93 26.08
N GLU A 281 -61.16 3.97 25.20
CA GLU A 281 -60.13 3.07 24.65
C GLU A 281 -59.00 3.82 23.93
N GLY A 282 -59.31 4.92 23.22
CA GLY A 282 -58.32 5.81 22.62
C GLY A 282 -57.46 6.60 23.63
N ARG A 283 -57.96 6.87 24.85
CA ARG A 283 -57.15 7.47 25.92
C ARG A 283 -56.28 6.42 26.60
N ILE A 284 -56.77 5.20 26.78
CA ILE A 284 -55.97 4.06 27.24
C ILE A 284 -54.86 3.71 26.23
N GLU A 285 -55.15 3.75 24.93
CA GLU A 285 -54.16 3.61 23.84
C GLU A 285 -53.02 4.63 23.99
N LEU A 286 -53.37 5.91 24.19
CA LEU A 286 -52.43 7.01 24.36
C LEU A 286 -51.57 6.86 25.64
N LEU A 287 -52.20 6.58 26.78
CA LEU A 287 -51.49 6.39 28.05
C LEU A 287 -50.59 5.16 28.02
N ALA A 288 -51.02 4.07 27.36
CA ALA A 288 -50.22 2.86 27.19
C ALA A 288 -48.99 3.12 26.32
N GLU A 289 -49.14 3.84 25.20
CA GLU A 289 -48.00 4.19 24.35
C GLU A 289 -47.02 5.11 25.10
N LEU A 290 -47.49 6.09 25.89
CA LEU A 290 -46.63 6.95 26.71
C LEU A 290 -45.82 6.15 27.76
N ILE A 291 -46.49 5.24 28.49
CA ILE A 291 -45.80 4.36 29.45
C ILE A 291 -44.79 3.47 28.73
N VAL A 292 -45.16 2.85 27.61
CA VAL A 292 -44.26 1.97 26.85
C VAL A 292 -43.11 2.73 26.18
N GLN A 293 -43.30 3.99 25.78
CA GLN A 293 -42.19 4.86 25.34
C GLN A 293 -41.24 5.19 26.49
N HIS A 294 -41.74 5.43 27.71
CA HIS A 294 -40.87 5.58 28.89
C HIS A 294 -40.18 4.26 29.30
N MET A 295 -40.80 3.10 29.11
CA MET A 295 -40.21 1.80 29.46
C MET A 295 -39.24 1.26 28.39
N LEU A 296 -39.54 1.44 27.10
CA LEU A 296 -38.78 0.87 25.98
C LEU A 296 -37.94 1.87 25.18
N GLY A 297 -38.21 3.18 25.28
CA GLY A 297 -37.51 4.23 24.54
C GLY A 297 -36.73 5.22 25.41
N TYR A 298 -36.58 6.44 24.91
CA TYR A 298 -35.80 7.55 25.48
C TYR A 298 -36.69 8.62 26.15
N GLY A 299 -37.95 8.30 26.45
CA GLY A 299 -38.89 9.19 27.14
C GLY A 299 -39.15 10.48 26.36
N LEU A 300 -38.89 11.64 26.98
CA LEU A 300 -39.11 12.94 26.34
C LEU A 300 -38.26 13.18 25.07
N LEU A 301 -37.19 12.41 24.85
CA LEU A 301 -36.38 12.53 23.64
C LEU A 301 -36.95 11.73 22.44
N ASP A 302 -37.87 10.79 22.63
CA ASP A 302 -38.42 9.96 21.54
C ASP A 302 -38.96 10.76 20.35
N PRO A 303 -39.76 11.83 20.53
CA PRO A 303 -40.26 12.63 19.41
C PRO A 303 -39.13 13.30 18.61
N LEU A 304 -38.03 13.68 19.28
CA LEU A 304 -36.86 14.29 18.64
C LEU A 304 -36.01 13.24 17.91
N VAL A 305 -35.75 12.10 18.54
CA VAL A 305 -35.00 10.98 17.93
C VAL A 305 -35.73 10.44 16.70
N ARG A 306 -37.07 10.46 16.68
CA ARG A 306 -37.88 10.01 15.54
C ARG A 306 -38.05 11.05 14.41
N ASP A 307 -37.70 12.32 14.60
CA ASP A 307 -37.83 13.36 13.55
C ASP A 307 -36.56 13.44 12.69
N ASP A 308 -36.68 13.13 11.40
CA ASP A 308 -35.57 13.19 10.44
C ASP A 308 -35.28 14.62 9.93
N ASN A 309 -36.12 15.60 10.24
CA ASN A 309 -35.79 17.01 10.04
C ASN A 309 -34.72 17.51 11.02
N LEU A 310 -34.38 16.72 12.05
CA LEU A 310 -33.30 17.00 12.99
C LEU A 310 -31.99 16.29 12.61
N GLU A 311 -30.87 16.97 12.88
CA GLU A 311 -29.49 16.56 12.62
C GLU A 311 -28.72 16.35 13.93
N GLU A 312 -29.08 17.07 15.00
CA GLU A 312 -28.45 16.95 16.32
C GLU A 312 -29.45 17.34 17.43
N ILE A 313 -29.38 16.67 18.58
CA ILE A 313 -30.22 16.88 19.78
C ILE A 313 -29.29 17.04 20.97
N MET A 314 -29.46 18.09 21.76
CA MET A 314 -28.51 18.53 22.80
C MET A 314 -29.22 18.78 24.14
N VAL A 315 -29.04 17.86 25.08
CA VAL A 315 -29.41 17.99 26.50
C VAL A 315 -28.21 18.58 27.24
N ILE A 316 -28.36 19.78 27.80
CA ILE A 316 -27.25 20.61 28.32
C ILE A 316 -27.26 20.75 29.86
N GLY A 317 -27.79 19.75 30.57
CA GLY A 317 -27.99 19.78 32.03
C GLY A 317 -29.44 20.04 32.45
N THR A 318 -29.67 20.00 33.76
CA THR A 318 -31.01 19.98 34.37
C THR A 318 -31.61 21.38 34.49
N ASN A 319 -32.95 21.48 34.44
CA ASN A 319 -33.72 22.74 34.38
C ASN A 319 -33.41 23.66 33.18
N LYS A 320 -32.65 23.18 32.19
CA LYS A 320 -32.36 23.86 30.93
C LYS A 320 -33.18 23.28 29.77
N PRO A 321 -33.52 24.08 28.74
CA PRO A 321 -34.20 23.57 27.57
C PRO A 321 -33.28 22.70 26.71
N VAL A 322 -33.82 21.62 26.16
CA VAL A 322 -33.13 20.83 25.13
C VAL A 322 -33.02 21.67 23.85
N TYR A 323 -31.84 21.68 23.23
CA TYR A 323 -31.60 22.33 21.95
C TYR A 323 -31.56 21.31 20.82
N VAL A 324 -31.87 21.73 19.60
CA VAL A 324 -31.86 20.86 18.41
C VAL A 324 -31.32 21.60 17.20
N TRP A 325 -30.59 20.90 16.33
CA TRP A 325 -30.21 21.41 15.03
C TRP A 325 -31.17 20.91 13.96
N HIS A 326 -32.05 21.79 13.48
CA HIS A 326 -33.04 21.47 12.45
C HIS A 326 -32.43 21.70 11.06
N ARG A 327 -32.45 20.70 10.18
CA ARG A 327 -31.78 20.71 8.86
C ARG A 327 -32.12 21.93 7.97
N ARG A 328 -33.33 22.51 8.14
CA ARG A 328 -33.78 23.72 7.41
C ARG A 328 -33.74 25.03 8.22
N PHE A 329 -33.59 25.00 9.54
CA PHE A 329 -33.68 26.19 10.41
C PHE A 329 -32.51 26.38 11.37
N TYR A 330 -31.53 25.47 11.31
CA TYR A 330 -30.33 25.41 12.14
C TYR A 330 -30.68 25.27 13.64
N MET A 331 -29.83 25.80 14.53
CA MET A 331 -30.02 25.74 15.98
C MET A 331 -31.39 26.32 16.40
N CYS A 332 -32.20 25.49 17.06
CA CYS A 332 -33.50 25.82 17.63
C CYS A 332 -33.57 25.42 19.10
N LYS A 333 -34.33 26.17 19.90
CA LYS A 333 -34.60 25.92 21.33
C LYS A 333 -35.91 25.15 21.47
N THR A 334 -35.97 24.05 22.21
CA THR A 334 -37.23 23.30 22.39
C THR A 334 -38.01 23.74 23.62
N ASN A 335 -39.24 23.23 23.76
CA ASN A 335 -40.05 23.30 24.97
C ASN A 335 -39.82 22.13 25.95
N ILE A 336 -38.89 21.20 25.67
CA ILE A 336 -38.54 20.10 26.58
C ILE A 336 -37.51 20.60 27.60
N VAL A 337 -37.78 20.38 28.89
CA VAL A 337 -36.90 20.72 30.02
C VAL A 337 -36.92 19.55 31.01
N PHE A 338 -35.77 18.97 31.32
CA PHE A 338 -35.64 17.97 32.38
C PHE A 338 -35.64 18.63 33.76
N LYS A 339 -36.23 17.96 34.76
CA LYS A 339 -36.40 18.52 36.12
C LYS A 339 -35.49 17.89 37.17
N GLU A 340 -35.13 16.63 36.99
CA GLU A 340 -34.22 15.89 37.86
C GLU A 340 -33.09 15.29 37.03
N ASP A 341 -31.86 15.34 37.52
CA ASP A 341 -30.69 14.68 36.91
C ASP A 341 -30.96 13.19 36.67
N ARG A 342 -31.75 12.57 37.55
CA ARG A 342 -32.14 11.15 37.49
C ARG A 342 -32.83 10.77 36.18
N ASP A 343 -33.65 11.64 35.60
CA ASP A 343 -34.30 11.35 34.32
C ASP A 343 -33.28 11.26 33.18
N ILE A 344 -32.26 12.13 33.19
CA ILE A 344 -31.18 12.13 32.20
C ILE A 344 -30.25 10.94 32.44
N LEU A 345 -29.90 10.64 33.70
CA LEU A 345 -29.11 9.45 34.08
C LEU A 345 -29.79 8.14 33.65
N ASN A 346 -31.11 7.99 33.87
CA ASN A 346 -31.86 6.81 33.41
C ASN A 346 -31.73 6.59 31.89
N ILE A 347 -31.74 7.66 31.09
CA ILE A 347 -31.55 7.59 29.62
C ILE A 347 -30.10 7.22 29.29
N ILE A 348 -29.13 7.81 29.98
CA ILE A 348 -27.70 7.55 29.78
C ILE A 348 -27.33 6.10 30.14
N GLU A 349 -27.77 5.60 31.29
CA GLU A 349 -27.58 4.21 31.73
C GLU A 349 -28.26 3.21 30.78
N ARG A 350 -29.44 3.54 30.25
CA ARG A 350 -30.12 2.74 29.23
C ARG A 350 -29.25 2.61 27.97
N ILE A 351 -28.79 3.74 27.43
CA ILE A 351 -27.97 3.78 26.21
C ILE A 351 -26.64 3.03 26.45
N ALA A 352 -26.01 3.20 27.61
CA ALA A 352 -24.82 2.45 27.98
C ALA A 352 -25.09 0.93 27.95
N ARG A 353 -26.14 0.47 28.65
CA ARG A 353 -26.51 -0.95 28.74
C ARG A 353 -26.88 -1.57 27.39
N GLU A 354 -27.64 -0.84 26.57
CA GLU A 354 -28.08 -1.30 25.24
C GLU A 354 -26.91 -1.41 24.23
N VAL A 355 -25.86 -0.60 24.41
CA VAL A 355 -24.64 -0.60 23.59
C VAL A 355 -23.50 -1.42 24.26
N GLY A 356 -23.76 -2.12 25.36
CA GLY A 356 -22.77 -2.95 26.07
C GLY A 356 -21.62 -2.17 26.70
N ARG A 357 -21.82 -0.87 26.98
CA ARG A 357 -20.85 0.01 27.65
C ARG A 357 -21.26 0.31 29.09
N ARG A 358 -20.31 0.83 29.88
CA ARG A 358 -20.50 1.23 31.27
C ARG A 358 -20.18 2.71 31.42
N ILE A 359 -20.95 3.40 32.23
CA ILE A 359 -20.73 4.80 32.61
C ILE A 359 -21.07 4.94 34.11
N ASP A 360 -20.18 5.55 34.88
CA ASP A 360 -20.32 5.79 36.32
C ASP A 360 -19.29 6.84 36.79
N GLN A 361 -19.15 7.09 38.09
CA GLN A 361 -18.21 8.10 38.60
C GLN A 361 -16.73 7.80 38.31
N GLN A 362 -16.35 6.56 37.98
CA GLN A 362 -14.98 6.21 37.56
C GLN A 362 -14.82 6.33 36.03
N SER A 363 -15.88 6.09 35.26
CA SER A 363 -15.95 6.32 33.82
C SER A 363 -17.09 7.29 33.46
N PRO A 364 -16.95 8.61 33.72
CA PRO A 364 -18.04 9.59 33.62
C PRO A 364 -18.34 10.08 32.18
N LEU A 365 -17.76 9.42 31.17
CA LEU A 365 -17.87 9.75 29.74
C LEU A 365 -18.41 8.52 29.00
N LEU A 366 -19.38 8.72 28.11
CA LEU A 366 -19.95 7.69 27.26
C LEU A 366 -20.03 8.17 25.81
N ASP A 367 -19.22 7.57 24.94
CA ASP A 367 -19.47 7.57 23.50
C ASP A 367 -20.10 6.23 23.10
N ALA A 368 -21.18 6.28 22.32
CA ALA A 368 -22.02 5.14 21.97
C ALA A 368 -22.70 5.32 20.60
N ARG A 369 -23.27 4.23 20.06
CA ARG A 369 -24.04 4.22 18.81
C ARG A 369 -25.37 3.52 19.03
N LEU A 370 -26.47 4.17 18.67
CA LEU A 370 -27.83 3.64 18.85
C LEU A 370 -28.22 2.66 17.72
N PRO A 371 -29.26 1.82 17.89
CA PRO A 371 -29.72 0.89 16.87
C PRO A 371 -30.22 1.52 15.56
N ASP A 372 -30.58 2.80 15.55
CA ASP A 372 -30.90 3.57 14.33
C ASP A 372 -29.63 4.05 13.58
N GLY A 373 -28.44 3.76 14.12
CA GLY A 373 -27.14 4.18 13.63
C GLY A 373 -26.66 5.53 14.15
N SER A 374 -27.47 6.30 14.91
CA SER A 374 -27.11 7.63 15.42
C SER A 374 -25.97 7.58 16.45
N ARG A 375 -25.07 8.58 16.42
CA ARG A 375 -23.99 8.72 17.42
C ARG A 375 -24.53 9.37 18.69
N VAL A 376 -24.09 8.92 19.87
CA VAL A 376 -24.38 9.55 21.16
C VAL A 376 -23.08 9.80 21.91
N ASN A 377 -22.90 11.04 22.37
CA ASN A 377 -21.96 11.40 23.43
C ASN A 377 -22.77 11.79 24.67
N ALA A 378 -22.36 11.35 25.86
CA ALA A 378 -22.96 11.75 27.12
C ALA A 378 -21.91 11.87 28.24
N THR A 379 -22.15 12.78 29.19
CA THR A 379 -21.25 13.02 30.33
C THR A 379 -22.03 13.24 31.62
N ILE A 380 -21.48 12.77 32.73
CA ILE A 380 -22.11 12.85 34.06
C ILE A 380 -21.23 13.58 35.09
N PRO A 381 -21.81 14.09 36.19
CA PRO A 381 -21.05 14.70 37.27
C PRO A 381 -19.99 13.73 37.85
N PRO A 382 -18.80 14.21 38.25
CA PRO A 382 -18.43 15.62 38.41
C PRO A 382 -17.93 16.33 37.15
N ILE A 383 -17.83 15.65 35.99
CA ILE A 383 -17.30 16.28 34.77
C ILE A 383 -18.28 17.30 34.18
N SER A 384 -19.58 16.99 34.19
CA SER A 384 -20.63 17.95 33.86
C SER A 384 -21.14 18.68 35.11
N LEU A 385 -20.65 19.91 35.30
CA LEU A 385 -20.90 20.73 36.50
C LEU A 385 -22.37 21.16 36.70
N GLU A 386 -23.18 21.15 35.65
CA GLU A 386 -24.57 21.63 35.65
C GLU A 386 -25.60 20.48 35.47
N GLY A 387 -25.21 19.28 35.89
CA GLY A 387 -25.97 18.04 35.72
C GLY A 387 -25.65 17.31 34.40
N PRO A 388 -26.17 16.09 34.21
CA PRO A 388 -25.83 15.23 33.07
C PRO A 388 -26.14 15.86 31.70
N THR A 389 -25.31 15.54 30.70
CA THR A 389 -25.49 16.00 29.31
C THR A 389 -25.58 14.85 28.33
N ILE A 390 -26.29 15.07 27.21
CA ILE A 390 -26.42 14.13 26.10
C ILE A 390 -26.40 14.90 24.78
N THR A 391 -25.55 14.50 23.83
CA THR A 391 -25.61 14.96 22.44
C THR A 391 -25.85 13.76 21.53
N ILE A 392 -27.02 13.72 20.87
CA ILE A 392 -27.39 12.70 19.88
C ILE A 392 -27.25 13.31 18.48
N ARG A 393 -26.39 12.75 17.62
CA ARG A 393 -26.17 13.22 16.24
C ARG A 393 -26.80 12.25 15.25
N LYS A 394 -27.78 12.74 14.50
CA LYS A 394 -28.70 11.97 13.63
C LYS A 394 -28.30 11.98 12.16
N PHE A 395 -28.26 10.78 11.58
CA PHE A 395 -28.20 10.60 10.13
C PHE A 395 -29.58 10.86 9.48
N LYS A 396 -29.61 11.14 8.17
CA LYS A 396 -30.86 11.26 7.39
C LYS A 396 -31.18 9.86 6.84
N LYS A 397 -32.41 9.34 7.06
CA LYS A 397 -32.74 7.94 6.71
C LYS A 397 -32.60 7.64 5.22
N ASP A 398 -33.14 8.52 4.38
CA ASP A 398 -32.82 8.60 2.95
C ASP A 398 -31.69 9.63 2.82
N PRO A 399 -30.50 9.35 2.24
CA PRO A 399 -29.41 10.31 2.12
C PRO A 399 -29.74 11.42 1.10
N LEU A 400 -28.78 12.29 0.76
CA LEU A 400 -28.93 13.19 -0.39
C LEU A 400 -28.28 12.52 -1.62
N THR A 401 -28.97 12.56 -2.75
CA THR A 401 -28.49 11.99 -4.02
C THR A 401 -27.77 13.03 -4.87
N ILE A 402 -27.14 12.59 -5.96
CA ILE A 402 -26.53 13.51 -6.95
C ILE A 402 -27.56 14.51 -7.50
N ILE A 403 -28.82 14.11 -7.66
CA ILE A 403 -29.92 14.97 -8.14
C ILE A 403 -30.22 16.10 -7.16
N ASP A 404 -30.14 15.86 -5.84
CA ASP A 404 -30.27 16.92 -4.84
C ASP A 404 -29.05 17.84 -4.81
N LEU A 405 -27.82 17.30 -4.96
CA LEU A 405 -26.62 18.13 -5.05
C LEU A 405 -26.67 19.09 -6.25
N ILE A 406 -27.14 18.62 -7.40
CA ILE A 406 -27.37 19.45 -8.59
C ILE A 406 -28.48 20.48 -8.33
N LYS A 407 -29.64 20.06 -7.80
CA LYS A 407 -30.78 20.98 -7.53
C LYS A 407 -30.50 22.01 -6.42
N TYR A 408 -29.52 21.77 -5.55
CA TYR A 408 -29.01 22.78 -4.60
C TYR A 408 -27.92 23.69 -5.20
N GLY A 409 -27.47 23.43 -6.43
CA GLY A 409 -26.37 24.14 -7.09
C GLY A 409 -24.99 23.81 -6.52
N THR A 410 -24.82 22.64 -5.90
CA THR A 410 -23.51 22.21 -5.36
C THR A 410 -22.54 21.88 -6.49
N MET A 411 -23.07 21.34 -7.59
CA MET A 411 -22.46 21.15 -8.91
C MET A 411 -23.58 21.25 -9.98
N ASN A 412 -23.26 21.13 -11.26
CA ASN A 412 -24.24 21.07 -12.37
C ASN A 412 -24.29 19.66 -13.00
N THR A 413 -25.20 19.46 -13.96
CA THR A 413 -25.40 18.18 -14.66
C THR A 413 -24.17 17.73 -15.45
N ASP A 414 -23.52 18.67 -16.14
CA ASP A 414 -22.27 18.45 -16.86
C ASP A 414 -21.14 17.92 -15.97
N VAL A 415 -20.86 18.59 -14.85
CA VAL A 415 -19.86 18.13 -13.87
C VAL A 415 -20.23 16.80 -13.25
N ALA A 416 -21.52 16.54 -13.00
CA ALA A 416 -21.98 15.27 -12.48
C ALA A 416 -21.81 14.13 -13.49
N ALA A 417 -22.04 14.35 -14.79
CA ALA A 417 -21.79 13.37 -15.84
C ALA A 417 -20.29 13.12 -16.09
N PHE A 418 -19.46 14.19 -16.05
CA PHE A 418 -18.01 14.08 -16.07
C PHE A 418 -17.47 13.25 -14.88
N LEU A 419 -17.96 13.53 -13.66
CA LEU A 419 -17.62 12.75 -12.48
C LEU A 419 -18.18 11.32 -12.54
N TRP A 420 -19.31 11.09 -13.20
CA TRP A 420 -19.83 9.74 -13.46
C TRP A 420 -18.83 8.94 -14.31
N ILE A 421 -18.37 9.44 -15.46
CA ILE A 421 -17.32 8.75 -16.27
C ILE A 421 -16.06 8.44 -15.45
N LEU A 422 -15.64 9.38 -14.59
CA LEU A 422 -14.45 9.19 -13.75
C LEU A 422 -14.65 8.15 -12.64
N VAL A 423 -15.83 8.06 -12.04
CA VAL A 423 -16.17 6.97 -11.11
C VAL A 423 -16.33 5.65 -11.86
N ASP A 424 -17.00 5.64 -13.00
CA ASP A 424 -17.24 4.48 -13.87
C ASP A 424 -15.92 3.80 -14.27
N GLY A 425 -15.01 4.56 -14.90
CA GLY A 425 -13.74 4.03 -15.41
C GLY A 425 -13.85 3.17 -16.67
N LEU A 426 -15.07 3.03 -17.21
CA LEU A 426 -15.42 2.32 -18.46
C LEU A 426 -14.82 0.92 -18.54
N GLY A 427 -14.82 0.21 -17.41
CA GLY A 427 -14.30 -1.14 -17.26
C GLY A 427 -12.77 -1.29 -17.33
N VAL A 428 -11.99 -0.20 -17.39
CA VAL A 428 -10.51 -0.27 -17.55
C VAL A 428 -9.72 0.46 -16.46
N LYS A 429 -10.03 1.73 -16.15
CA LYS A 429 -9.34 2.52 -15.12
C LYS A 429 -10.30 3.53 -14.46
N PRO A 430 -10.99 3.17 -13.36
CA PRO A 430 -11.69 4.17 -12.55
C PRO A 430 -10.68 5.15 -11.94
N ALA A 431 -11.10 6.41 -11.81
CA ALA A 431 -10.26 7.48 -11.27
C ALA A 431 -10.22 7.44 -9.74
N ASN A 432 -9.05 7.70 -9.18
CA ASN A 432 -8.89 7.95 -7.75
C ASN A 432 -9.39 9.37 -7.44
N ILE A 433 -10.45 9.49 -6.64
CA ILE A 433 -11.14 10.77 -6.35
C ILE A 433 -11.06 11.11 -4.86
N LEU A 434 -10.61 12.33 -4.58
CA LEU A 434 -10.52 12.95 -3.26
C LEU A 434 -11.58 14.05 -3.13
N VAL A 435 -12.59 13.83 -2.27
CA VAL A 435 -13.54 14.87 -1.86
C VAL A 435 -12.97 15.66 -0.66
N ALA A 436 -12.38 16.82 -0.91
CA ALA A 436 -11.71 17.65 0.10
C ALA A 436 -12.54 18.89 0.48
N GLY A 437 -12.38 19.37 1.72
CA GLY A 437 -13.17 20.49 2.24
C GLY A 437 -13.13 20.63 3.76
N GLY A 438 -13.60 21.78 4.26
CA GLY A 438 -13.73 22.05 5.69
C GLY A 438 -14.80 21.20 6.41
N THR A 439 -14.89 21.32 7.73
CA THR A 439 -15.89 20.61 8.53
C THR A 439 -17.31 21.10 8.20
N GLY A 440 -18.26 20.17 8.03
CA GLY A 440 -19.64 20.48 7.65
C GLY A 440 -19.86 21.01 6.22
N SER A 441 -18.82 21.02 5.36
CA SER A 441 -18.96 21.44 3.94
C SER A 441 -19.77 20.46 3.08
N GLY A 442 -19.97 19.23 3.56
CA GLY A 442 -20.74 18.18 2.88
C GLY A 442 -19.90 17.10 2.19
N LYS A 443 -18.62 16.92 2.57
CA LYS A 443 -17.72 15.90 2.00
C LYS A 443 -18.35 14.51 1.92
N THR A 444 -18.74 13.93 3.08
CA THR A 444 -19.33 12.59 3.15
C THR A 444 -20.61 12.48 2.33
N THR A 445 -21.40 13.57 2.25
CA THR A 445 -22.60 13.64 1.42
C THR A 445 -22.26 13.52 -0.07
N THR A 446 -21.27 14.26 -0.55
CA THR A 446 -20.84 14.20 -1.96
C THR A 446 -20.15 12.89 -2.29
N LEU A 447 -19.35 12.35 -1.36
CA LEU A 447 -18.78 11.00 -1.48
C LEU A 447 -19.88 9.95 -1.62
N ASN A 448 -20.94 10.03 -0.80
CA ASN A 448 -22.10 9.14 -0.89
C ASN A 448 -22.86 9.27 -2.21
N SER A 449 -23.04 10.50 -2.72
CA SER A 449 -23.68 10.74 -4.02
C SER A 449 -22.86 10.24 -5.20
N LEU A 450 -21.54 10.38 -5.16
CA LEU A 450 -20.65 9.90 -6.22
C LEU A 450 -20.50 8.37 -6.19
N ALA A 451 -20.54 7.75 -5.01
CA ALA A 451 -20.54 6.30 -4.87
C ALA A 451 -21.81 5.62 -5.44
N MET A 452 -22.85 6.38 -5.81
CA MET A 452 -23.99 5.87 -6.58
C MET A 452 -23.65 5.58 -8.05
N PHE A 453 -22.55 6.14 -8.57
CA PHE A 453 -22.03 5.90 -9.92
C PHE A 453 -21.07 4.70 -10.01
N ILE A 454 -20.88 3.95 -8.92
CA ILE A 454 -20.08 2.72 -8.95
C ILE A 454 -20.84 1.63 -9.72
N PRO A 455 -20.25 0.98 -10.73
CA PRO A 455 -20.91 -0.09 -11.47
C PRO A 455 -21.43 -1.23 -10.55
N PRO A 456 -22.64 -1.74 -10.79
CA PRO A 456 -23.36 -2.60 -9.83
C PRO A 456 -22.73 -3.99 -9.62
N GLY A 457 -21.81 -4.41 -10.48
CA GLY A 457 -21.08 -5.68 -10.36
C GLY A 457 -19.82 -5.62 -9.47
N GLU A 458 -19.41 -4.42 -9.04
CA GLU A 458 -18.17 -4.24 -8.28
C GLU A 458 -18.34 -4.48 -6.77
N ARG A 459 -17.28 -5.01 -6.15
CA ARG A 459 -17.19 -5.23 -4.71
C ARG A 459 -16.68 -3.98 -3.99
N VAL A 460 -17.57 -3.35 -3.22
CA VAL A 460 -17.29 -2.10 -2.50
C VAL A 460 -17.03 -2.38 -1.02
N ILE A 461 -15.99 -1.79 -0.44
CA ILE A 461 -15.79 -1.81 1.01
C ILE A 461 -15.68 -0.38 1.54
N SER A 462 -16.59 0.01 2.45
CA SER A 462 -16.50 1.29 3.16
C SER A 462 -15.82 1.13 4.53
N ILE A 463 -15.03 2.14 4.91
CA ILE A 463 -14.27 2.20 6.16
C ILE A 463 -14.50 3.57 6.79
N GLU A 464 -15.04 3.62 8.00
CA GLU A 464 -15.57 4.85 8.58
C GLU A 464 -15.36 4.90 10.12
N ASP A 465 -15.09 6.08 10.70
CA ASP A 465 -15.04 6.24 12.17
C ASP A 465 -16.40 6.02 12.85
N THR A 466 -17.47 6.23 12.09
CA THR A 466 -18.79 5.66 12.34
C THR A 466 -19.46 5.51 10.98
N ALA A 467 -20.17 4.42 10.72
CA ALA A 467 -20.67 4.15 9.37
C ALA A 467 -21.84 5.08 8.97
N GLU A 468 -21.54 6.20 8.29
CA GLU A 468 -22.48 7.22 7.81
C GLU A 468 -22.98 6.93 6.39
N LEU A 469 -22.16 6.29 5.56
CA LEU A 469 -22.45 6.01 4.14
C LEU A 469 -23.64 5.05 3.98
N GLN A 470 -24.37 5.22 2.89
CA GLN A 470 -25.49 4.41 2.42
C GLN A 470 -25.40 4.29 0.90
N LEU A 471 -25.08 3.10 0.39
CA LEU A 471 -24.73 2.89 -1.01
C LEU A 471 -25.72 1.93 -1.70
N PRO A 472 -26.16 2.20 -2.95
CA PRO A 472 -27.13 1.37 -3.66
C PRO A 472 -26.46 0.17 -4.39
N VAL A 473 -25.43 -0.42 -3.79
CA VAL A 473 -24.66 -1.56 -4.33
C VAL A 473 -24.86 -2.81 -3.49
N GLU A 474 -25.11 -3.95 -4.16
CA GLU A 474 -25.40 -5.23 -3.50
C GLU A 474 -24.16 -5.85 -2.86
N HIS A 475 -22.99 -5.75 -3.49
CA HIS A 475 -21.75 -6.37 -3.04
C HIS A 475 -20.93 -5.46 -2.09
N TRP A 476 -21.61 -4.85 -1.12
CA TRP A 476 -21.03 -3.86 -0.20
C TRP A 476 -20.71 -4.45 1.18
N ILE A 477 -19.49 -4.23 1.67
CA ILE A 477 -19.09 -4.49 3.06
C ILE A 477 -18.83 -3.17 3.78
N ARG A 478 -19.25 -3.09 5.05
CA ARG A 478 -19.08 -1.93 5.92
C ARG A 478 -18.15 -2.27 7.07
N LEU A 479 -17.12 -1.46 7.28
CA LEU A 479 -16.18 -1.56 8.39
C LEU A 479 -16.20 -0.27 9.20
N GLU A 480 -16.13 -0.40 10.52
CA GLU A 480 -16.26 0.70 11.48
C GLU A 480 -15.12 0.60 12.51
N THR A 481 -14.47 1.73 12.84
CA THR A 481 -13.35 1.72 13.79
C THR A 481 -13.82 1.39 15.21
N ARG A 482 -12.91 0.87 16.04
CA ARG A 482 -13.21 0.57 17.45
C ARG A 482 -12.12 1.17 18.34
N PRO A 483 -12.41 2.14 19.22
CA PRO A 483 -11.43 2.62 20.18
C PRO A 483 -11.07 1.52 21.19
N ALA A 484 -9.92 1.67 21.85
CA ALA A 484 -9.53 0.81 22.96
C ALA A 484 -10.62 0.67 24.05
N ASN A 485 -10.63 -0.47 24.74
CA ASN A 485 -11.39 -0.63 25.98
C ASN A 485 -10.70 0.11 27.16
N LEU A 486 -11.32 0.11 28.34
CA LEU A 486 -10.78 0.75 29.55
C LEU A 486 -9.44 0.16 30.04
N GLU A 487 -9.01 -1.01 29.54
CA GLU A 487 -7.69 -1.61 29.81
C GLU A 487 -6.64 -1.23 28.74
N GLY A 488 -6.96 -0.36 27.78
CA GLY A 488 -6.08 -0.03 26.66
C GLY A 488 -5.97 -1.12 25.59
N LYS A 489 -6.90 -2.09 25.56
CA LYS A 489 -6.85 -3.27 24.67
C LYS A 489 -7.96 -3.27 23.64
N GLY A 490 -7.71 -3.96 22.52
CA GLY A 490 -8.72 -4.25 21.51
C GLY A 490 -9.12 -3.07 20.64
N GLU A 491 -8.28 -2.03 20.57
CA GLU A 491 -8.41 -0.99 19.54
C GLU A 491 -8.31 -1.60 18.14
N VAL A 492 -9.05 -1.02 17.20
CA VAL A 492 -9.01 -1.33 15.76
C VAL A 492 -9.08 0.01 15.04
N THR A 493 -7.93 0.52 14.61
CA THR A 493 -7.83 1.84 13.99
C THR A 493 -8.33 1.81 12.54
N MET A 494 -8.57 2.98 11.96
CA MET A 494 -8.90 3.05 10.53
C MET A 494 -7.76 2.53 9.64
N ASP A 495 -6.51 2.69 10.09
CA ASP A 495 -5.31 2.17 9.44
C ASP A 495 -5.31 0.64 9.38
N ASP A 496 -5.69 -0.02 10.48
CA ASP A 496 -5.81 -1.49 10.53
C ASP A 496 -6.95 -2.01 9.65
N LEU A 497 -8.08 -1.29 9.60
CA LEU A 497 -9.18 -1.64 8.70
C LEU A 497 -8.76 -1.49 7.23
N VAL A 498 -8.01 -0.45 6.87
CA VAL A 498 -7.47 -0.28 5.51
C VAL A 498 -6.49 -1.40 5.16
N LYS A 499 -5.54 -1.76 6.05
CA LYS A 499 -4.67 -2.93 5.84
C LYS A 499 -5.49 -4.21 5.63
N ASN A 500 -6.59 -4.35 6.37
CA ASN A 500 -7.47 -5.50 6.25
C ASN A 500 -8.24 -5.52 4.92
N THR A 501 -8.73 -4.37 4.41
CA THR A 501 -9.47 -4.37 3.13
C THR A 501 -8.61 -4.81 1.95
N LEU A 502 -7.30 -4.56 1.95
CA LEU A 502 -6.39 -5.10 0.93
C LEU A 502 -6.44 -6.64 0.82
N ARG A 503 -6.72 -7.34 1.92
CA ARG A 503 -6.90 -8.80 1.96
C ARG A 503 -8.31 -9.27 1.58
N MET A 504 -9.28 -8.36 1.49
CA MET A 504 -10.70 -8.66 1.25
C MET A 504 -11.12 -8.60 -0.23
N ARG A 505 -10.17 -8.40 -1.15
CA ARG A 505 -10.38 -8.23 -2.61
C ARG A 505 -11.48 -7.20 -2.95
N PRO A 506 -11.35 -5.93 -2.54
CA PRO A 506 -12.20 -4.85 -3.03
C PRO A 506 -11.89 -4.54 -4.49
N ASP A 507 -12.93 -4.15 -5.23
CA ASP A 507 -12.79 -3.37 -6.47
C ASP A 507 -12.85 -1.86 -6.14
N ARG A 508 -13.56 -1.48 -5.07
CA ARG A 508 -13.54 -0.13 -4.47
C ARG A 508 -13.25 -0.17 -2.97
N ILE A 509 -12.38 0.73 -2.52
CA ILE A 509 -12.22 1.08 -1.09
C ILE A 509 -12.71 2.52 -0.92
N ILE A 510 -13.67 2.74 -0.03
CA ILE A 510 -14.19 4.07 0.30
C ILE A 510 -13.86 4.37 1.75
N VAL A 511 -12.88 5.24 1.98
CA VAL A 511 -12.55 5.72 3.33
C VAL A 511 -13.34 7.00 3.58
N GLY A 512 -14.25 6.98 4.56
CA GLY A 512 -15.22 8.05 4.77
C GLY A 512 -14.62 9.36 5.27
N GLU A 513 -13.50 9.29 6.00
CA GLU A 513 -12.77 10.44 6.53
C GLU A 513 -11.29 10.08 6.73
N VAL A 514 -10.36 11.02 6.47
CA VAL A 514 -8.91 10.77 6.58
C VAL A 514 -8.21 11.96 7.22
N ARG A 515 -7.42 11.69 8.26
CA ARG A 515 -6.85 12.64 9.24
C ARG A 515 -5.51 12.20 9.85
N GLY A 516 -5.10 10.94 9.75
CA GLY A 516 -3.97 10.32 10.47
C GLY A 516 -3.19 9.28 9.67
N ALA A 517 -2.61 8.28 10.34
CA ALA A 517 -1.73 7.28 9.73
C ALA A 517 -2.45 6.38 8.68
N GLU A 518 -3.76 6.22 8.81
CA GLU A 518 -4.60 5.56 7.80
C GLU A 518 -4.53 6.26 6.45
N ALA A 519 -4.14 7.55 6.44
CA ALA A 519 -3.66 8.19 5.23
C ALA A 519 -2.56 7.33 4.63
N ARG A 520 -1.33 7.30 5.17
CA ARG A 520 -0.19 6.63 4.53
C ARG A 520 -0.50 5.23 3.98
N THR A 521 -1.34 4.42 4.63
CA THR A 521 -1.76 3.09 4.18
C THR A 521 -2.89 3.06 3.14
N MET A 522 -3.96 3.85 3.28
CA MET A 522 -4.96 4.00 2.18
C MET A 522 -4.28 4.64 0.99
N PHE A 523 -3.30 5.50 1.25
CA PHE A 523 -2.33 5.93 0.28
C PHE A 523 -1.58 4.70 -0.28
N THR A 524 -0.88 3.83 0.46
CA THR A 524 -0.31 2.58 -0.12
C THR A 524 -1.30 1.76 -0.97
N ALA A 525 -2.60 1.73 -0.62
CA ALA A 525 -3.62 0.98 -1.35
C ALA A 525 -3.70 1.31 -2.85
N MET A 526 -3.90 2.57 -3.27
CA MET A 526 -4.20 2.82 -4.70
C MET A 526 -3.03 2.57 -5.65
N ASN A 527 -1.80 2.28 -5.19
CA ASN A 527 -0.73 1.77 -6.07
C ASN A 527 -0.21 0.37 -5.68
N THR A 528 -0.91 -0.38 -4.83
CA THR A 528 -0.81 -1.86 -4.86
C THR A 528 -1.35 -2.46 -6.18
N GLY A 529 -1.82 -1.62 -7.12
CA GLY A 529 -1.96 -1.96 -8.54
C GLY A 529 -0.63 -2.09 -9.33
N HIS A 530 0.50 -1.61 -8.80
CA HIS A 530 1.80 -1.78 -9.47
C HIS A 530 2.39 -3.17 -9.17
N ASN A 531 2.46 -4.02 -10.21
CA ASN A 531 3.15 -5.32 -10.18
C ASN A 531 4.68 -5.14 -10.26
N GLY A 532 5.25 -4.27 -9.41
CA GLY A 532 6.69 -4.00 -9.36
C GLY A 532 7.44 -5.19 -8.76
N ALA A 533 8.40 -5.77 -9.50
CA ALA A 533 9.29 -6.80 -8.96
C ALA A 533 10.63 -6.83 -9.71
N LEU A 534 11.69 -7.22 -9.00
CA LEU A 534 13.07 -7.39 -9.46
C LEU A 534 13.41 -8.85 -9.76
N TYR A 535 14.46 -9.08 -10.53
CA TYR A 535 15.07 -10.40 -10.73
C TYR A 535 15.98 -10.81 -9.54
N ASP A 536 16.09 -12.11 -9.24
CA ASP A 536 16.84 -12.69 -8.10
C ASP A 536 18.27 -12.15 -7.93
N PHE A 537 19.08 -12.11 -9.00
CA PHE A 537 20.47 -11.62 -9.00
C PHE A 537 20.59 -10.09 -8.87
N SER A 538 19.53 -9.40 -8.41
CA SER A 538 19.58 -7.99 -8.01
C SER A 538 20.18 -7.90 -6.61
N VAL A 539 21.41 -7.37 -6.51
CA VAL A 539 22.12 -7.21 -5.25
C VAL A 539 21.51 -6.04 -4.47
N ILE A 540 20.84 -6.34 -3.37
CA ILE A 540 20.29 -5.35 -2.42
C ILE A 540 21.34 -4.96 -1.37
N GLN A 541 21.25 -3.72 -0.88
CA GLN A 541 22.12 -3.26 0.21
C GLN A 541 21.44 -3.36 1.59
N LEU A 542 22.11 -4.04 2.53
CA LEU A 542 21.76 -4.05 3.96
C LEU A 542 22.43 -2.87 4.70
N SER A 543 21.82 -2.40 5.79
CA SER A 543 22.32 -1.23 6.54
C SER A 543 23.63 -1.47 7.29
N ASP A 544 23.95 -2.74 7.59
CA ASP A 544 25.22 -3.14 8.20
C ASP A 544 26.41 -3.07 7.22
N GLY A 545 26.15 -2.70 5.95
CA GLY A 545 27.14 -2.59 4.89
C GLY A 545 27.38 -3.87 4.10
N ARG A 546 26.72 -4.99 4.46
CA ARG A 546 26.65 -6.20 3.62
C ARG A 546 25.71 -6.00 2.43
N PHE A 547 25.91 -6.83 1.43
CA PHE A 547 25.18 -6.85 0.17
C PHE A 547 24.82 -8.29 -0.15
N ALA A 548 23.55 -8.55 -0.46
CA ALA A 548 23.01 -9.89 -0.69
C ALA A 548 22.15 -9.89 -1.96
N LEU A 549 21.91 -11.04 -2.56
CA LEU A 549 20.96 -11.14 -3.67
C LEU A 549 19.53 -11.09 -3.09
N ILE A 550 18.63 -10.37 -3.76
CA ILE A 550 17.22 -10.35 -3.34
C ILE A 550 16.59 -11.74 -3.41
N GLY A 551 16.98 -12.55 -4.40
CA GLY A 551 16.60 -13.96 -4.49
C GLY A 551 16.97 -14.73 -3.22
N ASP A 552 18.26 -14.83 -2.91
CA ASP A 552 18.77 -15.55 -1.73
C ASP A 552 18.07 -15.13 -0.43
N VAL A 553 17.98 -13.81 -0.16
CA VAL A 553 17.39 -13.30 1.10
C VAL A 553 15.91 -13.65 1.22
N VAL A 554 15.15 -13.57 0.12
CA VAL A 554 13.72 -13.90 0.14
C VAL A 554 13.53 -15.41 0.18
N GLU A 555 14.25 -16.20 -0.62
CA GLU A 555 14.15 -17.66 -0.62
C GLU A 555 14.59 -18.28 0.71
N ASP A 556 15.64 -17.79 1.37
CA ASP A 556 16.02 -18.25 2.71
C ASP A 556 14.89 -18.01 3.72
N LEU A 557 14.23 -16.85 3.68
CA LEU A 557 13.08 -16.54 4.52
C LEU A 557 11.86 -17.39 4.18
N PHE A 558 11.63 -17.71 2.91
CA PHE A 558 10.55 -18.59 2.46
C PHE A 558 10.78 -20.07 2.81
N ASN A 559 12.02 -20.54 2.78
CA ASN A 559 12.39 -21.88 3.22
C ASN A 559 12.31 -22.00 4.75
N LYS A 560 12.79 -20.97 5.49
CA LYS A 560 12.73 -20.88 6.95
C LYS A 560 11.31 -20.80 7.50
N TYR A 561 10.40 -20.14 6.77
CA TYR A 561 9.03 -19.84 7.20
C TYR A 561 7.97 -20.28 6.19
N SER A 562 8.14 -21.51 5.68
CA SER A 562 7.22 -22.14 4.71
C SER A 562 5.78 -22.30 5.23
N ASP A 563 5.59 -22.33 6.55
CA ASP A 563 4.31 -22.34 7.27
C ASP A 563 3.60 -20.97 7.28
N ARG A 564 4.32 -19.88 7.02
CA ARG A 564 3.85 -18.48 7.10
C ARG A 564 3.65 -17.82 5.74
N ILE A 565 3.87 -18.54 4.63
CA ILE A 565 3.68 -18.02 3.27
C ILE A 565 2.21 -17.60 3.08
N LYS A 566 2.01 -16.34 2.69
CA LYS A 566 0.70 -15.76 2.34
C LYS A 566 0.62 -15.53 0.85
N THR A 567 -0.43 -15.99 0.19
CA THR A 567 -0.62 -15.82 -1.26
C THR A 567 -1.64 -14.71 -1.55
N TYR A 568 -1.34 -13.85 -2.51
CA TYR A 568 -2.23 -12.82 -3.03
C TYR A 568 -2.21 -12.84 -4.57
N LYS A 569 -3.27 -13.37 -5.18
CA LYS A 569 -3.32 -13.71 -6.62
C LYS A 569 -2.20 -14.69 -6.97
N ASP A 570 -1.20 -14.27 -7.74
CA ASP A 570 0.00 -15.03 -8.11
C ASP A 570 1.27 -14.59 -7.35
N LEU A 571 1.17 -13.57 -6.48
CA LEU A 571 2.22 -13.16 -5.55
C LEU A 571 2.18 -14.02 -4.28
N GLU A 572 3.35 -14.32 -3.73
CA GLU A 572 3.53 -14.91 -2.42
C GLU A 572 4.35 -13.95 -1.55
N TYR A 573 4.06 -13.86 -0.25
CA TYR A 573 4.77 -12.96 0.66
C TYR A 573 4.84 -13.47 2.10
N ILE A 574 5.80 -12.94 2.85
CA ILE A 574 5.96 -13.20 4.28
C ILE A 574 6.12 -11.87 5.01
N GLU A 575 5.23 -11.62 5.97
CA GLU A 575 5.35 -10.53 6.95
C GLU A 575 6.36 -10.93 8.03
N LEU A 576 7.30 -10.03 8.34
CA LEU A 576 8.42 -10.29 9.24
C LEU A 576 8.14 -9.85 10.69
N ASP A 577 8.34 -10.78 11.61
CA ASP A 577 8.38 -10.52 13.06
C ASP A 577 9.55 -9.58 13.37
N GLU A 578 9.48 -8.83 14.47
CA GLU A 578 10.52 -7.86 14.88
C GLU A 578 11.93 -8.48 14.99
N LYS A 579 12.03 -9.78 15.27
CA LYS A 579 13.28 -10.56 15.36
C LYS A 579 13.90 -10.94 14.00
N ASP A 580 13.10 -10.92 12.91
CA ASP A 580 13.50 -11.32 11.55
C ASP A 580 13.53 -10.13 10.57
N ARG A 581 12.98 -8.98 10.97
CA ARG A 581 13.11 -7.73 10.24
C ARG A 581 14.59 -7.34 10.09
N PHE A 582 14.94 -6.86 8.91
CA PHE A 582 16.29 -6.39 8.61
C PHE A 582 16.22 -5.01 7.93
N ASP A 583 17.23 -4.18 8.17
CA ASP A 583 17.30 -2.84 7.59
C ASP A 583 18.01 -2.86 6.23
N VAL A 584 17.41 -2.23 5.23
CA VAL A 584 18.03 -1.92 3.93
C VAL A 584 18.42 -0.46 3.83
N VAL A 585 19.29 -0.13 2.87
CA VAL A 585 19.62 1.26 2.56
C VAL A 585 18.60 1.84 1.59
N SER A 586 17.93 2.89 2.05
CA SER A 586 17.05 3.78 1.29
C SER A 586 17.73 5.11 1.00
N VAL A 587 17.05 6.01 0.30
CA VAL A 587 17.42 7.42 0.16
C VAL A 587 16.21 8.31 0.45
N GLY A 588 16.38 9.25 1.39
CA GLY A 588 15.31 10.15 1.81
C GLY A 588 15.09 11.35 0.88
N PRO A 589 14.08 12.19 1.14
CA PRO A 589 13.76 13.36 0.30
C PRO A 589 14.88 14.40 0.19
N ASP A 590 15.82 14.45 1.14
CA ASP A 590 17.01 15.32 1.09
C ASP A 590 18.17 14.75 0.24
N LEU A 591 17.93 13.60 -0.40
CA LEU A 591 18.85 12.82 -1.23
C LEU A 591 20.04 12.20 -0.49
N ARG A 592 19.95 12.01 0.84
CA ARG A 592 20.92 11.21 1.61
C ARG A 592 20.48 9.77 1.81
N ALA A 593 21.44 8.88 2.03
CA ALA A 593 21.13 7.51 2.41
C ALA A 593 20.62 7.42 3.86
N GLY A 594 19.46 6.76 4.01
CA GLY A 594 18.92 6.32 5.28
C GLY A 594 19.21 4.85 5.55
N LYS A 595 18.64 4.33 6.64
CA LYS A 595 18.40 2.89 6.83
C LYS A 595 16.94 2.71 7.23
N HIS A 596 16.24 1.81 6.56
CA HIS A 596 14.82 1.57 6.85
C HIS A 596 14.51 0.09 6.84
N THR A 597 13.60 -0.29 7.71
CA THR A 597 13.32 -1.68 8.05
C THR A 597 12.42 -2.32 7.00
N VAL A 598 12.83 -3.50 6.51
CA VAL A 598 11.99 -4.38 5.70
C VAL A 598 10.98 -5.06 6.62
N THR A 599 9.70 -4.87 6.33
CA THR A 599 8.57 -5.40 7.13
C THR A 599 7.89 -6.59 6.45
N ALA A 600 8.03 -6.74 5.13
CA ALA A 600 7.61 -7.92 4.38
C ALA A 600 8.50 -8.17 3.16
N VAL A 601 8.65 -9.45 2.81
CA VAL A 601 9.36 -9.93 1.62
C VAL A 601 8.39 -10.60 0.65
N TRP A 602 8.57 -10.39 -0.64
CA TRP A 602 7.65 -10.82 -1.70
C TRP A 602 8.39 -11.62 -2.76
N ARG A 603 7.72 -12.65 -3.31
CA ARG A 603 8.11 -13.32 -4.56
C ARG A 603 6.90 -13.56 -5.45
N ARG A 604 7.13 -13.78 -6.74
CA ARG A 604 6.10 -14.08 -7.75
C ARG A 604 6.70 -14.92 -8.85
N LYS A 605 6.01 -15.97 -9.31
CA LYS A 605 6.43 -16.65 -10.54
C LYS A 605 6.22 -15.74 -11.75
N VAL A 606 7.15 -15.80 -12.70
CA VAL A 606 6.98 -15.19 -14.02
C VAL A 606 5.72 -15.74 -14.70
N ARG A 607 4.92 -14.87 -15.31
CA ARG A 607 3.77 -15.29 -16.12
C ARG A 607 4.25 -15.68 -17.52
N ARG A 608 3.70 -16.75 -18.11
CA ARG A 608 4.09 -17.26 -19.43
C ARG A 608 3.97 -16.17 -20.50
N GLY A 609 5.06 -15.81 -21.18
CA GLY A 609 5.10 -14.72 -22.16
C GLY A 609 5.07 -13.29 -21.57
N GLU A 610 5.33 -13.14 -20.26
CA GLU A 610 5.58 -11.84 -19.64
C GLU A 610 6.96 -11.31 -20.03
N LYS A 611 7.03 -10.04 -20.45
CA LYS A 611 8.30 -9.40 -20.82
C LYS A 611 8.85 -8.50 -19.72
N LEU A 612 10.12 -8.67 -19.41
CA LEU A 612 10.85 -7.85 -18.44
C LEU A 612 11.67 -6.77 -19.14
N MET A 613 12.08 -5.75 -18.39
CA MET A 613 12.97 -4.69 -18.86
C MET A 613 14.36 -4.90 -18.29
N ARG A 614 15.39 -4.97 -19.14
CA ARG A 614 16.79 -4.74 -18.74
C ARG A 614 17.11 -3.27 -18.93
N ILE A 615 17.61 -2.60 -17.90
CA ILE A 615 18.07 -1.22 -17.97
C ILE A 615 19.53 -1.16 -17.52
N ARG A 616 20.42 -0.65 -18.38
CA ARG A 616 21.86 -0.53 -18.13
C ARG A 616 22.32 0.94 -18.19
N THR A 617 23.12 1.34 -17.21
CA THR A 617 23.65 2.71 -17.08
C THR A 617 25.12 2.81 -17.58
N ARG A 618 25.57 4.02 -17.88
CA ARG A 618 26.91 4.36 -18.41
C ARG A 618 28.06 3.87 -17.51
N THR A 619 27.87 3.82 -16.20
CA THR A 619 28.83 3.29 -15.22
C THR A 619 28.69 1.78 -14.98
N GLY A 620 27.83 1.09 -15.74
CA GLY A 620 27.72 -0.36 -15.75
C GLY A 620 26.83 -0.97 -14.68
N ASN A 621 25.99 -0.16 -14.01
CA ASN A 621 24.89 -0.71 -13.22
C ASN A 621 23.85 -1.30 -14.17
N GLU A 622 23.31 -2.47 -13.84
CA GLU A 622 22.29 -3.17 -14.63
C GLU A 622 21.23 -3.77 -13.70
N VAL A 623 19.96 -3.63 -14.05
CA VAL A 623 18.82 -4.23 -13.36
C VAL A 623 17.89 -4.91 -14.37
N ILE A 624 17.26 -6.01 -13.97
CA ILE A 624 16.19 -6.70 -14.70
C ILE A 624 14.95 -6.78 -13.81
N LEU A 625 13.80 -6.39 -14.33
CA LEU A 625 12.60 -6.03 -13.55
C LEU A 625 11.33 -5.95 -14.40
N THR A 626 10.16 -5.88 -13.76
CA THR A 626 8.86 -5.70 -14.44
C THR A 626 8.70 -4.31 -15.06
N LYS A 627 7.93 -4.21 -16.16
CA LYS A 627 7.72 -2.97 -16.92
C LYS A 627 7.21 -1.78 -16.09
N THR A 628 6.40 -2.05 -15.07
CA THR A 628 5.78 -1.05 -14.19
C THR A 628 6.65 -0.66 -13.00
N HIS A 629 7.83 -1.25 -12.80
CA HIS A 629 8.67 -0.92 -11.64
C HIS A 629 9.27 0.50 -11.81
N PRO A 630 9.12 1.42 -10.83
CA PRO A 630 9.47 2.83 -11.01
C PRO A 630 10.89 3.21 -10.56
N PHE A 631 11.63 3.89 -11.44
CA PHE A 631 12.94 4.49 -11.16
C PHE A 631 12.81 5.94 -10.69
N PHE A 632 13.73 6.40 -9.85
CA PHE A 632 13.97 7.83 -9.64
C PHE A 632 14.85 8.39 -10.77
N VAL A 633 14.34 9.35 -11.53
CA VAL A 633 14.98 9.98 -12.70
C VAL A 633 15.11 11.49 -12.50
N PHE A 634 16.28 12.06 -12.84
CA PHE A 634 16.51 13.50 -12.79
C PHE A 634 15.82 14.22 -13.96
N SER A 635 15.03 15.25 -13.65
CA SER A 635 14.37 16.11 -14.64
C SER A 635 14.52 17.58 -14.26
N ASP A 636 15.25 18.35 -15.08
CA ASP A 636 15.41 19.83 -15.05
C ASP A 636 15.69 20.56 -13.72
N GLY A 637 16.05 19.83 -12.66
CA GLY A 637 16.28 20.40 -11.32
C GLY A 637 15.62 19.62 -10.19
N ASP A 638 14.83 18.60 -10.50
CA ASP A 638 14.09 17.78 -9.54
C ASP A 638 14.26 16.28 -9.85
N VAL A 639 13.62 15.45 -9.01
CA VAL A 639 13.67 13.99 -9.11
C VAL A 639 12.24 13.45 -9.23
N VAL A 640 11.95 12.76 -10.32
CA VAL A 640 10.62 12.23 -10.66
C VAL A 640 10.65 10.71 -10.75
N ARG A 641 9.54 10.03 -10.43
CA ARG A 641 9.40 8.61 -10.70
C ARG A 641 9.08 8.35 -12.17
N LYS A 642 9.65 7.28 -12.73
CA LYS A 642 9.45 6.85 -14.12
C LYS A 642 9.46 5.33 -14.20
N GLU A 643 8.35 4.73 -14.59
CA GLU A 643 8.25 3.27 -14.80
C GLU A 643 9.25 2.78 -15.85
N ALA A 644 9.74 1.55 -15.71
CA ALA A 644 10.79 0.97 -16.54
C ALA A 644 10.51 1.05 -18.05
N GLU A 645 9.28 0.79 -18.49
CA GLU A 645 8.88 0.90 -19.90
C GLU A 645 8.98 2.34 -20.46
N LYS A 646 8.97 3.36 -19.59
CA LYS A 646 9.07 4.78 -19.94
C LYS A 646 10.51 5.31 -19.87
N VAL A 647 11.44 4.55 -19.28
CA VAL A 647 12.88 4.87 -19.24
C VAL A 647 13.49 4.69 -20.64
N LYS A 648 14.37 5.63 -21.04
CA LYS A 648 14.96 5.71 -22.38
C LYS A 648 16.46 6.01 -22.33
N PRO A 649 17.27 5.49 -23.28
CA PRO A 649 18.69 5.86 -23.40
C PRO A 649 18.88 7.39 -23.51
N GLY A 650 19.51 7.99 -22.50
CA GLY A 650 19.54 9.45 -22.32
C GLY A 650 19.03 9.93 -20.98
N ASP A 651 18.05 9.24 -20.39
CA ASP A 651 17.56 9.50 -19.03
C ASP A 651 18.69 9.37 -18.00
N ARG A 652 18.47 9.93 -16.81
CA ARG A 652 19.46 9.94 -15.72
C ARG A 652 18.86 9.40 -14.44
N VAL A 653 19.17 8.16 -14.10
CA VAL A 653 18.66 7.49 -12.90
C VAL A 653 19.48 7.87 -11.66
N ALA A 654 18.84 7.82 -10.49
CA ALA A 654 19.52 7.91 -9.20
C ALA A 654 20.33 6.62 -8.96
N VAL A 655 21.62 6.78 -8.67
CA VAL A 655 22.54 5.68 -8.33
C VAL A 655 23.30 6.01 -7.06
N MET A 656 23.47 5.07 -6.14
CA MET A 656 24.14 5.30 -4.86
C MET A 656 25.64 5.61 -5.06
N MET A 657 26.12 6.77 -4.58
CA MET A 657 27.49 7.27 -4.84
C MET A 657 28.54 6.66 -3.90
N ARG A 658 28.16 6.38 -2.66
CA ARG A 658 28.98 5.65 -1.68
C ARG A 658 28.05 4.86 -0.75
N PRO A 659 27.99 3.53 -0.83
CA PRO A 659 27.25 2.76 0.17
C PRO A 659 27.78 3.10 1.59
N PRO A 660 26.91 3.20 2.62
CA PRO A 660 27.36 3.39 4.00
C PRO A 660 28.40 2.34 4.40
N LYS A 661 29.41 2.78 5.16
CA LYS A 661 30.45 1.90 5.67
C LYS A 661 29.89 1.04 6.79
N ALA A 662 30.16 -0.26 6.72
CA ALA A 662 29.96 -1.18 7.83
C ALA A 662 30.62 -0.63 9.12
N PRO A 663 30.02 -0.85 10.30
CA PRO A 663 30.72 -0.63 11.56
C PRO A 663 31.99 -1.50 11.58
N LYS A 664 33.09 -0.96 12.14
CA LYS A 664 34.36 -1.70 12.23
C LYS A 664 34.27 -2.83 13.26
N SER A 665 33.68 -3.96 12.89
CA SER A 665 33.84 -5.22 13.59
C SER A 665 35.25 -5.77 13.38
N ARG A 666 35.71 -6.59 14.34
CA ARG A 666 36.79 -7.54 14.08
C ARG A 666 36.24 -8.63 13.16
N ALA A 667 37.05 -9.12 12.23
CA ALA A 667 36.66 -10.22 11.34
C ALA A 667 36.81 -11.58 12.06
N ALA A 668 36.17 -11.68 13.24
CA ALA A 668 36.26 -12.80 14.15
C ALA A 668 35.63 -14.06 13.55
N ILE A 669 36.22 -15.21 13.87
CA ILE A 669 35.72 -16.52 13.43
C ILE A 669 34.60 -16.98 14.39
N PRO A 670 33.41 -17.36 13.90
CA PRO A 670 32.35 -17.93 14.74
C PRO A 670 32.78 -19.24 15.41
N GLU A 671 32.33 -19.48 16.64
CA GLU A 671 32.73 -20.63 17.46
C GLU A 671 32.41 -21.98 16.78
N GLU A 672 31.27 -22.05 16.10
CA GLU A 672 30.82 -23.17 15.26
C GLU A 672 31.89 -23.69 14.28
N VAL A 673 32.77 -22.81 13.78
CA VAL A 673 33.84 -23.19 12.85
C VAL A 673 34.82 -24.18 13.47
N TYR A 674 35.10 -24.08 14.77
CA TYR A 674 36.07 -24.93 15.46
C TYR A 674 35.52 -26.30 15.87
N ALA A 675 34.19 -26.43 15.98
CA ALA A 675 33.54 -27.66 16.43
C ALA A 675 33.92 -28.86 15.54
N GLY A 676 34.59 -29.85 16.13
CA GLY A 676 35.03 -31.06 15.42
C GLY A 676 36.09 -30.83 14.32
N ILE A 677 36.78 -29.68 14.27
CA ILE A 677 37.81 -29.39 13.25
C ILE A 677 39.16 -30.05 13.54
N SER A 678 39.40 -30.41 14.80
CA SER A 678 40.62 -31.02 15.33
C SER A 678 40.31 -31.84 16.58
N ASP A 679 41.20 -32.75 16.99
CA ASP A 679 41.02 -33.50 18.26
C ASP A 679 41.28 -32.61 19.49
N TYR A 680 42.21 -31.66 19.38
CA TYR A 680 42.76 -30.89 20.49
C TYR A 680 43.07 -29.44 20.14
N TYR A 681 42.99 -28.57 21.15
CA TYR A 681 43.71 -27.30 21.20
C TYR A 681 45.09 -27.49 21.84
N LEU A 682 46.08 -26.70 21.42
CA LEU A 682 47.36 -26.53 22.13
C LEU A 682 47.40 -25.19 22.86
N VAL A 683 47.73 -25.26 24.14
CA VAL A 683 47.66 -24.15 25.10
C VAL A 683 49.01 -24.01 25.83
N PRO A 684 49.65 -22.82 25.86
CA PRO A 684 50.87 -22.59 26.63
C PRO A 684 50.63 -22.77 28.14
N ASN A 685 51.54 -23.49 28.80
CA ASN A 685 51.45 -23.81 30.23
C ASN A 685 52.80 -23.60 30.95
N GLY A 686 53.50 -22.49 30.64
CA GLY A 686 54.81 -22.12 31.19
C GLY A 686 55.98 -22.96 30.65
N ASN A 687 55.88 -24.29 30.77
CA ASN A 687 56.94 -25.25 30.41
C ASN A 687 56.72 -25.89 29.02
N GLY A 688 55.93 -25.26 28.14
CA GLY A 688 55.59 -25.77 26.81
C GLY A 688 54.09 -25.84 26.55
N MET A 689 53.68 -26.67 25.58
CA MET A 689 52.29 -26.80 25.12
C MET A 689 51.53 -27.96 25.78
N LYS A 690 50.41 -27.64 26.42
CA LYS A 690 49.43 -28.60 26.95
C LYS A 690 48.37 -28.89 25.88
N ARG A 691 47.99 -30.15 25.72
CA ARG A 691 46.81 -30.55 24.93
C ARG A 691 45.54 -30.38 25.77
N VAL A 692 44.54 -29.71 25.22
CA VAL A 692 43.17 -29.60 25.74
C VAL A 692 42.23 -30.20 24.69
N LEU A 693 41.18 -30.90 25.08
CA LEU A 693 40.21 -31.47 24.13
C LEU A 693 39.51 -30.34 23.34
N ASN A 694 39.21 -30.57 22.07
CA ASN A 694 38.37 -29.65 21.30
C ASN A 694 36.89 -29.94 21.54
N ASP A 695 36.22 -29.07 22.28
CA ASP A 695 34.78 -29.02 22.55
C ASP A 695 34.02 -28.04 21.65
N GLY A 696 34.73 -27.29 20.80
CA GLY A 696 34.22 -26.20 19.97
C GLY A 696 34.59 -24.79 20.47
N LEU A 697 34.99 -24.62 21.74
CA LEU A 697 35.27 -23.33 22.35
C LEU A 697 36.78 -23.14 22.62
N PRO A 698 37.55 -22.45 21.74
CA PRO A 698 39.00 -22.35 21.88
C PRO A 698 39.40 -21.52 23.12
N PRO A 699 40.00 -22.12 24.17
CA PRO A 699 40.40 -21.40 25.39
C PRO A 699 41.22 -20.16 25.08
N GLU A 700 41.10 -19.06 25.83
CA GLU A 700 41.65 -17.74 25.43
C GLU A 700 43.12 -17.77 25.00
N ASN A 701 43.94 -18.54 25.70
CA ASN A 701 45.37 -18.70 25.46
C ASN A 701 45.74 -19.84 24.47
N ALA A 702 44.77 -20.53 23.86
CA ALA A 702 45.06 -21.53 22.82
C ALA A 702 45.68 -20.88 21.56
N GLU A 703 46.78 -21.46 21.08
CA GLU A 703 47.56 -20.94 19.93
C GLU A 703 47.44 -21.82 18.68
N TYR A 704 47.19 -23.12 18.83
CA TYR A 704 47.15 -24.08 17.70
C TYR A 704 46.01 -25.10 17.82
N LEU A 705 45.58 -25.61 16.68
CA LEU A 705 44.74 -26.79 16.50
C LEU A 705 45.61 -28.01 16.21
N LEU A 706 45.29 -29.17 16.79
CA LEU A 706 46.03 -30.41 16.60
C LEU A 706 45.10 -31.63 16.49
N SER A 707 45.39 -32.53 15.57
CA SER A 707 44.80 -33.88 15.53
C SER A 707 45.88 -34.95 15.70
N ARG A 708 45.50 -36.14 16.19
CA ARG A 708 46.41 -37.23 16.61
C ARG A 708 47.50 -37.56 15.58
N ASN A 709 47.14 -37.53 14.29
CA ASN A 709 48.01 -37.85 13.15
C ASN A 709 48.21 -36.62 12.23
N SER A 710 48.33 -35.42 12.78
CA SER A 710 48.52 -34.17 12.02
C SER A 710 49.53 -33.25 12.70
N LYS A 711 50.14 -32.35 11.93
CA LYS A 711 50.97 -31.27 12.47
C LYS A 711 50.08 -30.15 13.04
N PRO A 712 50.58 -29.35 14.00
CA PRO A 712 49.85 -28.18 14.50
C PRO A 712 49.53 -27.18 13.38
N VAL A 713 48.32 -26.62 13.43
CA VAL A 713 47.88 -25.50 12.58
C VAL A 713 47.59 -24.30 13.48
N LYS A 714 48.10 -23.12 13.13
CA LYS A 714 47.91 -21.91 13.94
C LYS A 714 46.42 -21.54 14.02
N LEU A 715 45.94 -21.26 15.23
CA LEU A 715 44.53 -20.95 15.46
C LEU A 715 44.19 -19.57 14.87
N ILE A 716 43.33 -19.56 13.85
CA ILE A 716 42.77 -18.33 13.28
C ILE A 716 41.60 -17.90 14.18
N ARG A 717 41.77 -16.82 14.95
CA ARG A 717 40.68 -16.14 15.70
C ARG A 717 40.05 -14.97 14.95
N GLU A 718 40.79 -14.39 14.01
CA GLU A 718 40.36 -13.25 13.18
C GLU A 718 40.98 -13.37 11.78
N VAL A 719 40.21 -13.08 10.73
CA VAL A 719 40.72 -13.01 9.36
C VAL A 719 41.59 -11.75 9.19
N LYS A 720 42.83 -11.97 8.74
CA LYS A 720 43.80 -10.90 8.43
C LYS A 720 44.05 -10.76 6.94
N ASN A 721 44.59 -9.61 6.54
CA ASN A 721 44.88 -9.23 5.16
C ASN A 721 45.62 -10.31 4.34
N ASN A 722 46.61 -10.98 4.94
CA ASN A 722 47.36 -12.06 4.28
C ASN A 722 46.52 -13.32 4.04
N LEU A 723 45.69 -13.72 5.02
CA LEU A 723 44.77 -14.85 4.86
C LEU A 723 43.67 -14.55 3.82
N ALA A 724 43.16 -13.31 3.79
CA ALA A 724 42.23 -12.87 2.76
C ALA A 724 42.86 -12.84 1.35
N TYR A 725 44.10 -12.39 1.22
CA TYR A 725 44.88 -12.50 -0.02
C TYR A 725 45.03 -13.97 -0.45
N ALA A 726 45.46 -14.85 0.46
CA ALA A 726 45.59 -16.27 0.19
C ALA A 726 44.25 -16.90 -0.23
N ALA A 727 43.13 -16.56 0.41
CA ALA A 727 41.80 -17.04 0.02
C ALA A 727 41.43 -16.63 -1.43
N GLY A 728 41.74 -15.40 -1.84
CA GLY A 728 41.55 -14.95 -3.23
C GLY A 728 42.40 -15.75 -4.24
N VAL A 729 43.69 -15.93 -3.93
CA VAL A 729 44.60 -16.78 -4.75
C VAL A 729 44.10 -18.23 -4.83
N ILE A 730 43.60 -18.76 -3.72
CA ILE A 730 43.10 -20.14 -3.64
C ILE A 730 41.80 -20.30 -4.44
N LEU A 731 40.97 -19.27 -4.57
CA LEU A 731 39.77 -19.28 -5.41
C LEU A 731 40.07 -19.15 -6.91
N GLY A 732 41.14 -18.44 -7.30
CA GLY A 732 41.67 -18.41 -8.67
C GLY A 732 42.53 -19.63 -9.03
N ASP A 733 43.85 -19.54 -8.90
CA ASP A 733 44.81 -20.58 -9.33
C ASP A 733 44.92 -21.80 -8.37
N GLY A 734 44.26 -21.75 -7.20
CA GLY A 734 44.29 -22.83 -6.22
C GLY A 734 43.46 -24.07 -6.56
N TYR A 735 43.60 -25.09 -5.72
CA TYR A 735 42.80 -26.31 -5.72
C TYR A 735 42.84 -26.95 -4.32
N LEU A 736 41.68 -27.22 -3.73
CA LEU A 736 41.54 -28.08 -2.56
C LEU A 736 41.14 -29.48 -3.05
N SER A 737 41.90 -30.49 -2.66
CA SER A 737 41.54 -31.89 -2.87
C SER A 737 40.16 -32.24 -2.29
N SER A 738 39.41 -33.12 -2.95
CA SER A 738 38.06 -33.54 -2.53
C SER A 738 38.03 -34.19 -1.14
N ASN A 739 39.09 -34.91 -0.78
CA ASN A 739 39.29 -35.51 0.55
C ASN A 739 39.87 -34.52 1.60
N GLY A 740 40.16 -33.28 1.21
CA GLY A 740 40.65 -32.21 2.08
C GLY A 740 42.12 -32.30 2.50
N TYR A 741 42.91 -33.30 2.08
CA TYR A 741 44.28 -33.48 2.58
C TYR A 741 45.28 -32.47 2.01
N TYR A 742 45.14 -32.12 0.73
CA TYR A 742 46.06 -31.25 -0.01
C TYR A 742 45.39 -29.96 -0.49
N LEU A 743 46.13 -28.87 -0.36
CA LEU A 743 45.93 -27.60 -1.04
C LEU A 743 47.10 -27.41 -2.01
N SER A 744 46.82 -27.14 -3.28
CA SER A 744 47.84 -26.78 -4.29
C SER A 744 47.47 -25.50 -5.02
N ALA A 745 48.44 -24.72 -5.46
CA ALA A 745 48.25 -23.57 -6.35
C ALA A 745 49.40 -23.47 -7.36
N THR A 746 49.14 -22.85 -8.51
CA THR A 746 50.08 -22.75 -9.64
C THR A 746 50.47 -21.29 -9.87
N PHE A 747 51.75 -21.03 -10.13
CA PHE A 747 52.31 -19.68 -10.25
C PHE A 747 53.21 -19.56 -11.47
N ASP A 748 53.17 -18.42 -12.16
CA ASP A 748 54.06 -18.06 -13.27
C ASP A 748 54.94 -16.81 -12.94
N ASP A 749 54.88 -16.31 -11.70
CA ASP A 749 55.58 -15.13 -11.22
C ASP A 749 56.11 -15.36 -9.80
N SER A 750 57.40 -15.08 -9.57
CA SER A 750 58.07 -15.40 -8.30
C SER A 750 57.67 -14.48 -7.15
N ALA A 751 57.26 -13.24 -7.42
CA ALA A 751 56.74 -12.34 -6.39
C ALA A 751 55.33 -12.75 -5.96
N TYR A 752 54.50 -13.16 -6.92
CA TYR A 752 53.18 -13.76 -6.68
C TYR A 752 53.30 -15.05 -5.83
N MET A 753 54.17 -16.00 -6.23
CA MET A 753 54.43 -17.22 -5.46
C MET A 753 54.94 -16.92 -4.03
N SER A 754 55.84 -15.94 -3.88
CA SER A 754 56.40 -15.53 -2.59
C SER A 754 55.32 -14.94 -1.66
N ALA A 755 54.44 -14.09 -2.20
CA ALA A 755 53.31 -13.53 -1.44
C ALA A 755 52.35 -14.63 -0.92
N PHE A 756 51.98 -15.58 -1.79
CA PHE A 756 51.14 -16.71 -1.41
C PHE A 756 51.79 -17.64 -0.38
N THR A 757 53.03 -18.06 -0.63
CA THR A 757 53.75 -18.99 0.28
C THR A 757 53.99 -18.36 1.65
N SER A 758 54.33 -17.07 1.72
CA SER A 758 54.42 -16.33 2.99
C SER A 758 53.07 -16.31 3.72
N ALA A 759 51.99 -15.97 3.02
CA ALA A 759 50.65 -15.88 3.60
C ALA A 759 50.12 -17.21 4.16
N VAL A 760 50.38 -18.34 3.48
CA VAL A 760 49.96 -19.67 3.96
C VAL A 760 50.88 -20.23 5.04
N SER A 761 52.19 -19.99 4.95
CA SER A 761 53.16 -20.56 5.91
C SER A 761 53.02 -19.99 7.33
N GLU A 762 52.46 -18.79 7.51
CA GLU A 762 52.14 -18.24 8.85
C GLU A 762 51.22 -19.19 9.66
N PHE A 763 50.33 -19.91 8.99
CA PHE A 763 49.36 -20.81 9.61
C PHE A 763 49.83 -22.26 9.70
N LEU A 764 50.91 -22.60 9.00
CA LEU A 764 51.45 -23.95 8.82
C LEU A 764 52.94 -24.04 9.20
N PRO A 765 53.35 -23.60 10.42
CA PRO A 765 54.76 -23.37 10.76
C PRO A 765 55.65 -24.63 10.67
N GLU A 766 55.10 -25.81 10.92
CA GLU A 766 55.84 -27.08 10.80
C GLU A 766 55.73 -27.73 9.40
N SER A 767 54.94 -27.18 8.48
CA SER A 767 54.56 -27.83 7.21
C SER A 767 55.05 -27.06 6.00
N ALA A 768 56.35 -27.18 5.71
CA ALA A 768 56.97 -26.66 4.50
C ALA A 768 56.25 -27.17 3.23
N PRO A 769 56.04 -26.31 2.21
CA PRO A 769 55.39 -26.70 0.97
C PRO A 769 56.27 -27.66 0.14
N ARG A 770 55.62 -28.55 -0.61
CA ARG A 770 56.24 -29.22 -1.75
C ARG A 770 56.17 -28.28 -2.95
N ILE A 771 57.31 -27.90 -3.49
CA ILE A 771 57.42 -27.05 -4.67
C ILE A 771 57.85 -27.92 -5.85
N ARG A 772 57.14 -27.85 -6.97
CA ARG A 772 57.47 -28.52 -8.22
C ARG A 772 57.50 -27.50 -9.35
N ASP A 773 58.67 -27.28 -9.91
CA ASP A 773 58.82 -26.49 -11.14
C ASP A 773 58.53 -27.36 -12.37
N ASN A 774 57.78 -26.79 -13.33
CA ASN A 774 57.49 -27.38 -14.64
C ASN A 774 58.07 -26.52 -15.78
N GLY A 775 58.93 -25.55 -15.48
CA GLY A 775 59.67 -24.71 -16.44
C GLY A 775 58.88 -23.50 -16.96
N THR A 776 57.57 -23.65 -17.19
CA THR A 776 56.66 -22.53 -17.53
C THR A 776 55.81 -22.08 -16.34
N SER A 777 55.74 -22.89 -15.29
CA SER A 777 54.96 -22.62 -14.08
C SER A 777 55.45 -23.48 -12.91
N THR A 778 55.33 -22.94 -11.70
CA THR A 778 55.70 -23.62 -10.46
C THR A 778 54.44 -23.96 -9.66
N VAL A 779 54.29 -25.22 -9.26
CA VAL A 779 53.18 -25.70 -8.43
C VAL A 779 53.65 -25.82 -6.98
N VAL A 780 52.94 -25.15 -6.07
CA VAL A 780 53.17 -25.17 -4.62
C VAL A 780 52.06 -26.00 -3.98
N THR A 781 52.41 -27.00 -3.15
CA THR A 781 51.44 -27.89 -2.48
C THR A 781 51.70 -28.00 -0.97
N TYR A 782 50.67 -27.74 -0.17
CA TYR A 782 50.63 -27.94 1.28
C TYR A 782 49.75 -29.15 1.62
N GLY A 783 50.13 -29.91 2.66
CA GLY A 783 49.34 -31.02 3.20
C GLY A 783 48.87 -30.73 4.61
N SER A 784 47.60 -30.33 4.79
CA SER A 784 46.99 -30.10 6.10
C SER A 784 45.47 -30.16 6.03
N ARG A 785 44.88 -31.24 6.56
CA ARG A 785 43.42 -31.43 6.59
C ARG A 785 42.72 -30.39 7.45
N ILE A 786 43.30 -30.02 8.60
CA ILE A 786 42.73 -29.02 9.52
C ILE A 786 42.67 -27.64 8.82
N PHE A 787 43.76 -27.20 8.18
CA PHE A 787 43.78 -25.90 7.51
C PHE A 787 42.85 -25.83 6.29
N ASN A 788 42.76 -26.91 5.50
CA ASN A 788 41.85 -26.98 4.36
C ASN A 788 40.37 -27.03 4.80
N GLU A 789 40.07 -27.64 5.96
CA GLU A 789 38.75 -27.58 6.59
C GLU A 789 38.43 -26.16 7.07
N MET A 790 39.39 -25.43 7.67
CA MET A 790 39.23 -24.01 8.03
C MET A 790 38.96 -23.14 6.79
N LEU A 791 39.70 -23.34 5.70
CA LEU A 791 39.49 -22.60 4.44
C LEU A 791 38.09 -22.84 3.85
N PHE A 792 37.59 -24.08 3.93
CA PHE A 792 36.21 -24.41 3.53
C PHE A 792 35.17 -23.73 4.43
N ARG A 793 35.32 -23.77 5.76
CA ARG A 793 34.33 -23.21 6.70
C ARG A 793 34.35 -21.69 6.80
N ILE A 794 35.52 -21.06 6.70
CA ILE A 794 35.68 -19.59 6.85
C ILE A 794 35.38 -18.85 5.54
N PHE A 795 35.73 -19.46 4.40
CA PHE A 795 35.68 -18.79 3.09
C PHE A 795 34.84 -19.53 2.03
N GLY A 796 34.11 -20.60 2.40
CA GLY A 796 33.29 -21.38 1.46
C GLY A 796 34.07 -22.09 0.34
N ILE A 797 35.41 -22.17 0.44
CA ILE A 797 36.27 -22.58 -0.68
C ILE A 797 36.01 -24.07 -1.02
N PRO A 798 35.47 -24.38 -2.22
CA PRO A 798 34.97 -25.72 -2.51
C PRO A 798 36.09 -26.77 -2.63
N LYS A 799 35.85 -27.95 -2.07
CA LYS A 799 36.72 -29.12 -2.17
C LYS A 799 36.43 -29.87 -3.48
N GLY A 800 37.47 -30.21 -4.24
CA GLY A 800 37.34 -30.87 -5.54
C GLY A 800 37.20 -29.87 -6.69
N LYS A 801 36.27 -30.12 -7.63
CA LYS A 801 36.11 -29.25 -8.80
C LYS A 801 35.48 -27.92 -8.39
N LYS A 802 36.21 -26.82 -8.63
CA LYS A 802 35.64 -25.47 -8.71
C LYS A 802 34.64 -25.40 -9.88
N SER A 803 33.35 -25.50 -9.56
CA SER A 803 32.26 -25.22 -10.48
C SER A 803 31.96 -23.71 -10.52
N ALA A 804 30.92 -23.30 -11.26
CA ALA A 804 30.43 -21.92 -11.30
C ALA A 804 29.75 -21.44 -9.98
N VAL A 805 29.98 -22.14 -8.87
CA VAL A 805 29.24 -22.02 -7.59
C VAL A 805 30.08 -21.36 -6.48
N TRP A 806 31.34 -21.00 -6.76
CA TRP A 806 32.12 -20.20 -5.79
C TRP A 806 31.63 -18.75 -5.74
N ASP A 807 31.77 -18.11 -4.58
CA ASP A 807 31.37 -16.72 -4.37
C ASP A 807 32.34 -15.95 -3.45
N VAL A 808 32.21 -14.63 -3.37
CA VAL A 808 32.98 -13.77 -2.46
C VAL A 808 32.50 -13.99 -1.02
N PRO A 809 33.38 -14.36 -0.07
CA PRO A 809 32.95 -14.65 1.29
C PRO A 809 32.51 -13.40 2.07
N ASP A 810 31.36 -13.48 2.74
CA ASP A 810 30.80 -12.36 3.50
C ASP A 810 31.75 -11.82 4.59
N ILE A 811 32.58 -12.67 5.19
CA ILE A 811 33.61 -12.27 6.16
C ILE A 811 34.66 -11.32 5.56
N VAL A 812 34.92 -11.40 4.25
CA VAL A 812 35.79 -10.47 3.52
C VAL A 812 35.09 -9.12 3.33
N LEU A 813 33.77 -9.13 3.11
CA LEU A 813 32.96 -7.91 2.92
C LEU A 813 32.79 -7.08 4.20
N THR A 814 33.13 -7.62 5.38
CA THR A 814 33.12 -6.86 6.64
C THR A 814 34.05 -5.64 6.59
N SER A 815 35.22 -5.78 5.97
CA SER A 815 36.33 -4.81 6.08
C SER A 815 36.84 -4.34 4.73
N ASP A 816 36.98 -3.02 4.59
CA ASP A 816 37.53 -2.39 3.39
C ASP A 816 38.96 -2.89 3.08
N ASP A 817 39.75 -3.22 4.10
CA ASP A 817 41.09 -3.78 3.87
C ASP A 817 41.06 -5.25 3.48
N LEU A 818 40.19 -6.08 4.09
CA LEU A 818 40.06 -7.48 3.67
C LEU A 818 39.61 -7.60 2.21
N MET A 819 38.65 -6.79 1.77
CA MET A 819 38.27 -6.70 0.36
C MET A 819 39.45 -6.34 -0.55
N ARG A 820 40.26 -5.33 -0.19
CA ARG A 820 41.43 -4.91 -1.00
C ARG A 820 42.42 -6.05 -1.22
N TYR A 821 42.75 -6.79 -0.16
CA TYR A 821 43.71 -7.90 -0.24
C TYR A 821 43.12 -9.13 -0.94
N PHE A 822 41.84 -9.46 -0.70
CA PHE A 822 41.16 -10.56 -1.40
C PHE A 822 41.03 -10.31 -2.91
N ILE A 823 40.66 -9.08 -3.31
CA ILE A 823 40.64 -8.67 -4.72
C ILE A 823 42.05 -8.72 -5.33
N ALA A 824 43.10 -8.35 -4.58
CA ALA A 824 44.46 -8.48 -5.06
C ALA A 824 44.84 -9.95 -5.33
N GLY A 825 44.45 -10.88 -4.47
CA GLY A 825 44.66 -12.32 -4.67
C GLY A 825 43.93 -12.87 -5.90
N LEU A 826 42.65 -12.51 -6.08
CA LEU A 826 41.89 -12.86 -7.28
C LEU A 826 42.48 -12.24 -8.57
N PHE A 827 43.02 -11.01 -8.49
CA PHE A 827 43.61 -10.34 -9.65
C PHE A 827 45.01 -10.86 -10.01
N ASP A 828 45.82 -11.20 -9.00
CA ASP A 828 47.09 -11.88 -9.20
C ASP A 828 46.88 -13.25 -9.89
N ALA A 829 45.73 -13.91 -9.69
CA ALA A 829 45.28 -15.10 -10.41
C ALA A 829 44.58 -14.81 -11.76
N ASP A 830 43.24 -14.75 -11.80
CA ASP A 830 42.42 -14.64 -13.03
C ASP A 830 42.40 -13.23 -13.66
N GLY A 831 43.14 -12.28 -13.10
CA GLY A 831 43.20 -10.89 -13.55
C GLY A 831 44.12 -10.64 -14.75
N SER A 832 43.72 -9.70 -15.61
CA SER A 832 44.49 -9.27 -16.78
C SER A 832 44.43 -7.74 -16.99
N VAL A 833 45.35 -7.20 -17.78
CA VAL A 833 45.43 -5.78 -18.15
C VAL A 833 45.29 -5.67 -19.66
N ASP A 834 44.35 -4.85 -20.16
CA ASP A 834 44.25 -4.53 -21.59
C ASP A 834 44.95 -3.20 -21.89
N GLU A 835 45.87 -3.26 -22.85
CA GLU A 835 46.71 -2.15 -23.32
C GLU A 835 46.03 -1.35 -24.45
N ASN A 836 45.05 -1.95 -25.12
CA ASN A 836 44.31 -1.38 -26.24
C ASN A 836 43.12 -0.56 -25.73
N GLY A 837 42.15 -1.22 -25.08
CA GLY A 837 41.13 -0.56 -24.27
C GLY A 837 41.66 -0.40 -22.85
N PRO A 838 42.08 0.80 -22.39
CA PRO A 838 42.83 0.95 -21.13
C PRO A 838 41.98 0.53 -19.92
N ALA A 839 42.20 -0.71 -19.48
CA ALA A 839 41.34 -1.41 -18.54
C ALA A 839 42.07 -2.55 -17.80
N VAL A 840 41.45 -2.97 -16.72
CA VAL A 840 41.81 -4.10 -15.85
C VAL A 840 40.60 -5.04 -15.83
N ILE A 841 40.82 -6.32 -16.13
CA ILE A 841 39.76 -7.30 -16.40
C ILE A 841 39.98 -8.56 -15.56
N LEU A 842 39.04 -8.87 -14.67
CA LEU A 842 38.92 -10.17 -14.01
C LEU A 842 37.88 -11.01 -14.76
N THR A 843 38.16 -12.30 -15.01
CA THR A 843 37.20 -13.22 -15.66
C THR A 843 36.81 -14.36 -14.73
N THR A 844 35.54 -14.76 -14.68
CA THR A 844 35.06 -15.90 -13.89
C THR A 844 33.88 -16.61 -14.57
N LYS A 845 33.61 -17.87 -14.19
CA LYS A 845 32.40 -18.62 -14.58
C LYS A 845 31.22 -18.43 -13.60
N SER A 846 31.45 -17.84 -12.41
CA SER A 846 30.40 -17.54 -11.41
C SER A 846 29.83 -16.14 -11.60
N GLU A 847 28.50 -16.02 -11.75
CA GLU A 847 27.84 -14.71 -11.88
C GLU A 847 27.77 -13.98 -10.52
N SER A 848 27.50 -14.68 -9.41
CA SER A 848 27.50 -14.08 -8.07
C SER A 848 28.87 -13.51 -7.72
N ALA A 849 29.95 -14.28 -7.94
CA ALA A 849 31.31 -13.81 -7.67
C ALA A 849 31.67 -12.57 -8.50
N ALA A 850 31.26 -12.52 -9.79
CA ALA A 850 31.47 -11.34 -10.62
C ALA A 850 30.71 -10.11 -10.07
N ARG A 851 29.47 -10.29 -9.62
CA ARG A 851 28.64 -9.22 -9.05
C ARG A 851 29.13 -8.77 -7.67
N LYS A 852 29.55 -9.69 -6.77
CA LYS A 852 30.13 -9.33 -5.46
C LYS A 852 31.54 -8.70 -5.59
N VAL A 853 32.38 -9.11 -6.55
CA VAL A 853 33.66 -8.41 -6.82
C VAL A 853 33.42 -7.01 -7.40
N TRP A 854 32.49 -6.87 -8.35
CA TRP A 854 32.06 -5.56 -8.86
C TRP A 854 31.59 -4.65 -7.72
N TYR A 855 30.71 -5.15 -6.85
CA TYR A 855 30.26 -4.43 -5.66
C TYR A 855 31.42 -4.01 -4.75
N ALA A 856 32.33 -4.92 -4.41
CA ALA A 856 33.45 -4.63 -3.53
C ALA A 856 34.37 -3.54 -4.12
N LEU A 857 34.57 -3.54 -5.44
CA LEU A 857 35.24 -2.44 -6.14
C LEU A 857 34.47 -1.12 -6.02
N GLN A 858 33.15 -1.11 -6.24
CA GLN A 858 32.32 0.09 -6.09
C GLN A 858 32.34 0.64 -4.64
N ARG A 859 32.34 -0.22 -3.61
CA ARG A 859 32.48 0.20 -2.20
C ARG A 859 33.86 0.80 -1.89
N LEU A 860 34.93 0.28 -2.50
CA LEU A 860 36.26 0.91 -2.51
C LEU A 860 36.31 2.19 -3.36
N GLY A 861 35.19 2.56 -4.00
CA GLY A 861 35.04 3.71 -4.87
C GLY A 861 35.65 3.50 -6.26
N ILE A 862 36.08 2.30 -6.62
CA ILE A 862 36.64 1.95 -7.93
C ILE A 862 35.47 1.57 -8.85
N ILE A 863 35.15 2.44 -9.81
CA ILE A 863 34.07 2.18 -10.75
C ILE A 863 34.48 1.02 -11.68
N SER A 864 33.63 -0.01 -11.74
CA SER A 864 33.80 -1.17 -12.62
C SER A 864 32.47 -1.54 -13.27
N THR A 865 32.50 -2.40 -14.29
CA THR A 865 31.31 -2.94 -14.96
C THR A 865 31.35 -4.47 -14.97
N VAL A 866 30.20 -5.14 -14.97
CA VAL A 866 30.11 -6.58 -15.24
C VAL A 866 29.62 -6.78 -16.67
N SER A 867 30.22 -7.69 -17.42
CA SER A 867 29.77 -8.06 -18.76
C SER A 867 29.68 -9.58 -18.93
N ARG A 868 28.51 -10.07 -19.37
CA ARG A 868 28.25 -11.48 -19.68
C ARG A 868 28.63 -11.74 -21.14
N VAL A 869 29.62 -12.60 -21.36
CA VAL A 869 30.15 -12.94 -22.70
C VAL A 869 29.78 -14.38 -23.04
N LYS A 870 29.15 -14.59 -24.21
CA LYS A 870 28.93 -15.93 -24.76
C LYS A 870 30.29 -16.51 -25.18
N ASN A 871 30.66 -17.69 -24.66
CA ASN A 871 31.90 -18.35 -25.05
C ASN A 871 31.85 -18.68 -26.57
N ARG A 872 32.96 -18.48 -27.30
CA ARG A 872 33.01 -18.73 -28.77
C ARG A 872 33.32 -20.20 -29.06
N GLY A 873 32.44 -21.07 -28.57
CA GLY A 873 32.41 -22.50 -28.81
C GLY A 873 31.03 -23.05 -28.42
N PHE A 874 30.51 -24.03 -29.16
CA PHE A 874 29.21 -24.63 -28.85
C PHE A 874 29.26 -25.41 -27.53
N LYS A 875 28.20 -25.31 -26.72
CA LYS A 875 27.98 -26.03 -25.44
C LYS A 875 28.94 -25.70 -24.27
N GLU A 876 29.24 -24.43 -24.00
CA GLU A 876 29.71 -24.00 -22.67
C GLU A 876 28.85 -22.88 -22.06
N SER A 877 28.81 -22.85 -20.72
CA SER A 877 28.19 -21.80 -19.89
C SER A 877 28.75 -20.40 -20.20
N PRO A 878 27.98 -19.32 -19.94
CA PRO A 878 28.48 -17.95 -20.07
C PRO A 878 29.70 -17.69 -19.17
N ILE A 879 30.56 -16.77 -19.59
CA ILE A 879 31.65 -16.24 -18.76
C ILE A 879 31.37 -14.77 -18.42
N PHE A 880 31.80 -14.34 -17.25
CA PHE A 880 31.57 -13.00 -16.72
C PHE A 880 32.89 -12.27 -16.58
N ARG A 881 32.93 -11.02 -17.03
CA ARG A 881 34.11 -10.15 -16.93
C ARG A 881 33.79 -8.92 -16.11
N VAL A 882 34.53 -8.74 -15.01
CA VAL A 882 34.52 -7.50 -14.22
C VAL A 882 35.62 -6.58 -14.78
N ILE A 883 35.23 -5.40 -15.28
CA ILE A 883 36.09 -4.50 -16.04
C ILE A 883 36.20 -3.16 -15.30
N VAL A 884 37.39 -2.83 -14.79
CA VAL A 884 37.75 -1.48 -14.35
C VAL A 884 38.34 -0.76 -15.56
N SER A 885 37.69 0.30 -16.05
CA SER A 885 38.12 1.02 -17.26
C SER A 885 38.36 2.51 -16.97
N GLY A 886 39.38 3.08 -17.62
CA GLY A 886 39.65 4.51 -17.58
C GLY A 886 40.63 4.96 -16.49
N VAL A 887 41.49 5.90 -16.88
CA VAL A 887 42.72 6.30 -16.15
C VAL A 887 42.48 6.76 -14.71
N GLU A 888 41.36 7.43 -14.43
CA GLU A 888 41.08 7.94 -13.08
C GLU A 888 40.79 6.82 -12.05
N ASP A 889 40.12 5.74 -12.47
CA ASP A 889 39.73 4.64 -11.57
C ASP A 889 40.74 3.48 -11.61
N LEU A 890 41.49 3.32 -12.72
CA LEU A 890 42.72 2.53 -12.74
C LEU A 890 43.80 3.07 -11.78
N LYS A 891 43.90 4.39 -11.60
CA LYS A 891 44.78 5.00 -10.57
C LYS A 891 44.32 4.72 -9.14
N LYS A 892 43.01 4.56 -8.89
CA LYS A 892 42.52 4.03 -7.62
C LYS A 892 42.87 2.56 -7.47
N PHE A 893 42.77 1.77 -8.55
CA PHE A 893 43.10 0.34 -8.50
C PHE A 893 44.57 0.11 -8.11
N ASP A 894 45.54 0.75 -8.78
CA ASP A 894 46.98 0.64 -8.43
C ASP A 894 47.33 1.20 -7.03
N SER A 895 46.57 2.16 -6.50
CA SER A 895 46.82 2.72 -5.15
C SER A 895 46.08 2.02 -4.01
N LEU A 896 44.96 1.32 -4.29
CA LEU A 896 44.16 0.62 -3.28
C LEU A 896 44.40 -0.89 -3.28
N ILE A 897 44.56 -1.54 -4.44
CA ILE A 897 44.66 -2.99 -4.55
C ILE A 897 46.14 -3.41 -4.55
N PRO A 898 46.65 -4.12 -3.52
CA PRO A 898 48.07 -4.47 -3.40
C PRO A 898 48.46 -5.68 -4.27
N ILE A 899 48.46 -5.48 -5.60
CA ILE A 899 48.87 -6.47 -6.62
C ILE A 899 50.31 -6.94 -6.35
N SER A 900 50.54 -8.24 -6.18
CA SER A 900 51.87 -8.81 -5.94
C SER A 900 52.58 -9.21 -7.24
N HIS A 901 51.84 -9.72 -8.23
CA HIS A 901 52.35 -10.24 -9.50
C HIS A 901 53.04 -9.12 -10.30
N SER A 902 54.36 -9.27 -10.48
CA SER A 902 55.24 -8.23 -11.00
C SER A 902 54.88 -7.78 -12.42
N ARG A 903 54.66 -8.73 -13.34
CA ARG A 903 54.34 -8.46 -14.75
C ARG A 903 52.99 -7.75 -14.94
N LYS A 904 51.95 -8.16 -14.20
CA LYS A 904 50.63 -7.50 -14.23
C LYS A 904 50.71 -6.07 -13.68
N ARG A 905 51.43 -5.87 -12.58
CA ARG A 905 51.61 -4.56 -11.94
C ARG A 905 52.37 -3.57 -12.82
N GLU A 906 53.45 -3.97 -13.51
CA GLU A 906 54.17 -3.03 -14.38
C GLU A 906 53.37 -2.69 -15.65
N LYS A 907 52.66 -3.64 -16.27
CA LYS A 907 51.73 -3.35 -17.40
C LYS A 907 50.72 -2.26 -17.04
N LEU A 908 50.09 -2.37 -15.87
CA LEU A 908 49.17 -1.34 -15.36
C LEU A 908 49.86 0.02 -15.17
N ARG A 909 51.11 0.04 -14.70
CA ARG A 909 51.87 1.28 -14.47
C ARG A 909 52.38 1.93 -15.76
N VAL A 910 52.72 1.16 -16.78
CA VAL A 910 53.01 1.67 -18.14
C VAL A 910 51.76 2.32 -18.73
N LEU A 911 50.63 1.61 -18.71
CA LEU A 911 49.32 2.11 -19.16
C LEU A 911 48.95 3.45 -18.49
N LEU A 912 49.19 3.58 -17.19
CA LEU A 912 48.90 4.80 -16.41
C LEU A 912 49.86 5.98 -16.65
N LYS A 913 51.04 5.73 -17.26
CA LYS A 913 51.97 6.77 -17.73
C LYS A 913 51.57 7.29 -19.12
N GLU A 914 51.23 6.40 -20.04
CA GLU A 914 50.96 6.73 -21.45
C GLU A 914 49.60 7.38 -21.70
N LYS A 915 48.53 6.84 -21.09
CA LYS A 915 47.15 7.26 -21.40
C LYS A 915 46.79 8.49 -20.56
N ARG A 916 46.54 9.63 -21.21
CA ARG A 916 46.09 10.86 -20.53
C ARG A 916 44.68 10.69 -19.92
N PRO A 917 44.39 11.28 -18.74
CA PRO A 917 43.03 11.31 -18.22
C PRO A 917 42.07 12.02 -19.19
N TYR A 918 40.93 11.39 -19.48
CA TYR A 918 39.80 12.08 -20.09
C TYR A 918 39.30 13.19 -19.13
N ARG A 919 38.60 14.22 -19.63
CA ARG A 919 38.33 15.47 -18.88
C ARG A 919 37.36 15.31 -17.68
N GLY A 920 37.81 14.69 -16.58
CA GLY A 920 37.24 14.74 -15.24
C GLY A 920 35.94 13.94 -15.03
N ARG A 921 35.98 12.92 -14.16
CA ARG A 921 34.87 12.04 -13.74
C ARG A 921 33.46 12.64 -13.85
N HIS A 922 32.54 11.85 -14.40
CA HIS A 922 31.12 12.19 -14.46
C HIS A 922 30.34 11.92 -13.16
N THR A 923 30.79 10.99 -12.32
CA THR A 923 30.09 10.62 -11.06
C THR A 923 30.16 11.69 -9.97
N TYR A 924 31.17 12.56 -10.01
CA TYR A 924 31.30 13.74 -9.15
C TYR A 924 30.69 15.01 -9.78
N ARG A 925 29.90 14.85 -10.85
CA ARG A 925 29.12 15.92 -11.48
C ARG A 925 27.64 15.76 -11.19
N VAL A 926 26.95 16.89 -11.23
CA VAL A 926 25.49 16.97 -11.21
C VAL A 926 25.03 17.36 -12.63
N PRO A 927 23.93 16.80 -13.14
CA PRO A 927 23.29 17.27 -14.35
C PRO A 927 22.87 18.73 -14.18
N ILE A 928 22.86 19.50 -15.27
CA ILE A 928 22.39 20.88 -15.19
C ILE A 928 21.72 21.32 -16.48
N SER A 929 20.69 22.16 -16.34
CA SER A 929 19.98 22.80 -17.44
C SER A 929 19.91 24.33 -17.24
N PRO A 930 19.51 25.10 -18.26
CA PRO A 930 19.32 26.54 -18.12
C PRO A 930 18.29 26.92 -17.04
N GLY A 931 17.24 26.10 -16.86
CA GLY A 931 16.13 26.36 -15.93
C GLY A 931 16.55 26.38 -14.46
N MET A 932 17.60 25.64 -14.11
CA MET A 932 18.09 25.55 -12.73
C MET A 932 18.73 26.86 -12.23
N VAL A 933 19.45 27.60 -13.09
CA VAL A 933 20.28 28.75 -12.66
C VAL A 933 19.79 30.08 -13.23
N LYS A 934 19.43 30.13 -14.53
CA LYS A 934 19.11 31.38 -15.23
C LYS A 934 17.91 32.13 -14.63
N PRO A 935 16.79 31.48 -14.26
CA PRO A 935 15.65 32.17 -13.66
C PRO A 935 15.99 32.74 -12.28
N LEU A 936 16.71 31.97 -11.44
CA LEU A 936 17.09 32.40 -10.10
C LEU A 936 18.04 33.60 -10.12
N ARG A 937 19.11 33.53 -10.92
CA ARG A 937 20.04 34.68 -11.07
C ARG A 937 19.30 35.93 -11.55
N THR A 938 18.46 35.79 -12.58
CA THR A 938 17.73 36.92 -13.18
C THR A 938 16.71 37.51 -12.19
N ARG A 939 16.02 36.69 -11.40
CA ARG A 939 15.03 37.14 -10.40
C ARG A 939 15.66 37.81 -9.17
N LEU A 940 16.90 37.44 -8.84
CA LEU A 940 17.71 38.11 -7.82
C LEU A 940 18.49 39.31 -8.38
N ASN A 941 18.23 39.73 -9.62
CA ASN A 941 18.87 40.84 -10.33
C ASN A 941 20.41 40.78 -10.39
N LEU A 942 20.99 39.58 -10.25
CA LEU A 942 22.45 39.39 -10.25
C LEU A 942 23.00 39.38 -11.68
N THR A 943 24.12 40.04 -11.93
CA THR A 943 24.92 39.81 -13.14
C THR A 943 25.63 38.45 -13.08
N VAL A 944 26.12 37.98 -14.23
CA VAL A 944 26.92 36.75 -14.29
C VAL A 944 28.27 36.91 -13.56
N ALA A 945 28.85 38.12 -13.57
CA ALA A 945 30.10 38.44 -12.87
C ALA A 945 29.94 38.38 -11.34
N GLU A 946 28.84 38.92 -10.80
CA GLU A 946 28.54 38.86 -9.37
C GLU A 946 28.29 37.42 -8.91
N LEU A 947 27.48 36.65 -9.65
CA LEU A 947 27.26 35.23 -9.34
C LEU A 947 28.56 34.42 -9.45
N SER A 948 29.41 34.70 -10.45
CA SER A 948 30.75 34.10 -10.59
C SER A 948 31.63 34.36 -9.35
N LYS A 949 31.68 35.61 -8.89
CA LYS A 949 32.48 36.03 -7.73
C LYS A 949 31.96 35.42 -6.43
N LEU A 950 30.65 35.51 -6.17
CA LEU A 950 30.01 34.97 -4.97
C LEU A 950 30.11 33.44 -4.91
N ALA A 951 29.80 32.75 -6.01
CA ALA A 951 29.81 31.29 -6.05
C ALA A 951 31.22 30.71 -5.89
N SER A 952 32.26 31.38 -6.39
CA SER A 952 33.65 30.95 -6.23
C SER A 952 34.06 30.90 -4.75
N ASN A 953 33.66 31.91 -3.96
CA ASN A 953 33.94 31.96 -2.52
C ASN A 953 33.33 30.77 -1.77
N TYR A 954 32.12 30.33 -2.14
CA TYR A 954 31.42 29.21 -1.48
C TYR A 954 31.80 27.83 -2.04
N ALA A 955 32.41 27.75 -3.22
CA ALA A 955 32.78 26.49 -3.87
C ALA A 955 34.17 25.96 -3.46
N GLY A 956 35.08 26.86 -3.06
CA GLY A 956 36.51 26.52 -2.90
C GLY A 956 37.25 26.34 -4.23
N GLU A 957 36.62 26.70 -5.36
CA GLU A 957 37.21 26.69 -6.70
C GLU A 957 36.72 27.91 -7.50
N ASN A 958 37.53 28.35 -8.48
CA ASN A 958 37.16 29.48 -9.35
C ASN A 958 36.05 29.06 -10.34
N ILE A 959 34.84 29.55 -10.13
CA ILE A 959 33.69 29.41 -11.02
C ILE A 959 33.70 30.59 -12.00
N SER A 960 34.25 30.37 -13.18
CA SER A 960 34.35 31.42 -14.20
C SER A 960 32.98 31.81 -14.77
N GLU A 961 32.84 33.09 -15.15
CA GLU A 961 31.67 33.58 -15.89
C GLU A 961 31.37 32.75 -17.14
N SER A 962 32.38 32.24 -17.83
CA SER A 962 32.21 31.37 -19.00
C SER A 962 31.43 30.10 -18.67
N LEU A 963 31.68 29.50 -17.50
CA LEU A 963 30.94 28.32 -17.05
C LEU A 963 29.46 28.64 -16.83
N ILE A 964 29.14 29.74 -16.14
CA ILE A 964 27.76 30.18 -15.90
C ILE A 964 27.07 30.52 -17.24
N ARG A 965 27.72 31.28 -18.12
CA ARG A 965 27.22 31.60 -19.47
C ARG A 965 27.00 30.34 -20.32
N HIS A 966 27.72 29.25 -20.07
CA HIS A 966 27.53 27.97 -20.77
C HIS A 966 26.42 27.10 -20.16
N VAL A 967 26.18 27.17 -18.85
CA VAL A 967 24.99 26.59 -18.21
C VAL A 967 23.73 27.28 -18.70
N GLU A 968 23.66 28.62 -18.62
CA GLU A 968 22.47 29.40 -19.01
C GLU A 968 22.13 29.36 -20.51
N LYS A 969 23.09 28.93 -21.35
CA LYS A 969 22.92 28.70 -22.80
C LYS A 969 22.79 27.21 -23.16
N GLY A 970 22.66 26.30 -22.19
CA GLY A 970 22.52 24.85 -22.41
C GLY A 970 23.74 24.16 -23.04
N ARG A 971 24.86 24.87 -23.17
CA ARG A 971 26.12 24.37 -23.74
C ARG A 971 26.86 23.41 -22.80
N THR A 972 26.54 23.46 -21.51
CA THR A 972 27.05 22.54 -20.48
C THR A 972 25.88 21.80 -19.86
N LYS A 973 25.90 20.45 -19.95
CA LYS A 973 24.85 19.56 -19.43
C LYS A 973 25.18 18.92 -18.07
N GLU A 974 26.40 19.13 -17.56
CA GLU A 974 26.89 18.62 -16.28
C GLU A 974 28.00 19.53 -15.70
N ILE A 975 27.93 19.86 -14.40
CA ILE A 975 28.99 20.61 -13.67
C ILE A 975 29.43 19.89 -12.40
N ARG A 976 30.58 20.28 -11.83
CA ARG A 976 31.08 19.73 -10.55
C ARG A 976 30.07 19.97 -9.42
N ARG A 977 29.96 19.03 -8.47
CA ARG A 977 29.16 19.21 -7.23
C ARG A 977 29.57 20.47 -6.43
N SER A 978 30.87 20.73 -6.32
CA SER A 978 31.44 21.95 -5.74
C SER A 978 30.94 23.21 -6.44
N ALA A 979 30.97 23.24 -7.77
CA ALA A 979 30.47 24.36 -8.56
C ALA A 979 28.95 24.58 -8.37
N LEU A 980 28.13 23.52 -8.42
CA LEU A 980 26.69 23.66 -8.18
C LEU A 980 26.39 24.13 -6.74
N ARG A 981 27.09 23.57 -5.74
CA ARG A 981 26.96 23.97 -4.34
C ARG A 981 27.34 25.44 -4.14
N GLY A 982 28.41 25.92 -4.76
CA GLY A 982 28.81 27.32 -4.69
C GLY A 982 27.76 28.26 -5.28
N ILE A 983 27.22 27.91 -6.46
CA ILE A 983 26.12 28.65 -7.11
C ILE A 983 24.86 28.63 -6.22
N ALA A 984 24.50 27.47 -5.67
CA ALA A 984 23.33 27.29 -4.81
C ALA A 984 23.42 28.13 -3.53
N ILE A 985 24.57 28.12 -2.84
CA ILE A 985 24.78 28.91 -1.62
C ILE A 985 24.84 30.41 -1.95
N ALA A 986 25.48 30.82 -3.04
CA ALA A 986 25.48 32.23 -3.47
C ALA A 986 24.05 32.75 -3.75
N LEU A 987 23.23 31.96 -4.44
CA LEU A 987 21.82 32.29 -4.69
C LEU A 987 20.99 32.28 -3.39
N GLN A 988 21.22 31.34 -2.47
CA GLN A 988 20.57 31.35 -1.14
C GLN A 988 20.91 32.60 -0.33
N THR A 989 22.18 33.00 -0.26
CA THR A 989 22.59 34.19 0.50
C THR A 989 21.89 35.43 -0.04
N VAL A 990 22.02 35.71 -1.34
CA VAL A 990 21.38 36.89 -1.96
C VAL A 990 19.86 36.82 -1.87
N ALA A 991 19.24 35.64 -2.03
CA ALA A 991 17.79 35.48 -1.86
C ALA A 991 17.32 35.80 -0.43
N LYS A 992 18.13 35.47 0.59
CA LYS A 992 17.83 35.83 1.98
C LYS A 992 18.00 37.34 2.20
N ASP A 993 19.07 37.92 1.68
CA ASP A 993 19.38 39.35 1.84
C ASP A 993 18.32 40.27 1.20
N VAL A 994 17.66 39.81 0.12
CA VAL A 994 16.54 40.52 -0.53
C VAL A 994 15.15 40.02 -0.11
N GLY A 995 15.04 39.13 0.88
CA GLY A 995 13.75 38.64 1.41
C GLY A 995 12.92 37.77 0.44
N ASN A 996 13.55 37.12 -0.54
CA ASN A 996 12.87 36.35 -1.59
C ASN A 996 12.86 34.84 -1.28
N GLU A 997 11.90 34.41 -0.47
CA GLU A 997 11.78 33.03 0.03
C GLU A 997 11.64 31.98 -1.10
N ASP A 998 10.88 32.25 -2.16
CA ASP A 998 10.73 31.32 -3.29
C ASP A 998 12.05 31.10 -4.05
N ALA A 999 12.87 32.16 -4.20
CA ALA A 999 14.21 32.03 -4.75
C ALA A 999 15.15 31.29 -3.78
N TRP A 1000 15.01 31.50 -2.46
CA TRP A 1000 15.80 30.79 -1.44
C TRP A 1000 15.51 29.29 -1.45
N VAL A 1001 14.22 28.89 -1.43
CA VAL A 1001 13.81 27.48 -1.47
C VAL A 1001 14.31 26.80 -2.74
N LYS A 1002 14.15 27.42 -3.91
CA LYS A 1002 14.66 26.86 -5.17
C LYS A 1002 16.18 26.75 -5.20
N ALA A 1003 16.90 27.74 -4.65
CA ALA A 1003 18.34 27.65 -4.45
C ALA A 1003 18.75 26.62 -3.38
N LYS A 1004 17.85 26.25 -2.47
CA LYS A 1004 18.06 25.17 -1.48
C LYS A 1004 18.06 23.79 -2.12
N ARG A 1005 17.13 23.53 -3.06
CA ARG A 1005 17.08 22.28 -3.85
C ARG A 1005 18.40 22.01 -4.56
N LEU A 1006 18.96 23.02 -5.22
CA LEU A 1006 20.26 22.92 -5.90
C LEU A 1006 21.40 22.51 -4.95
N GLU A 1007 21.33 22.92 -3.69
CA GLU A 1007 22.30 22.53 -2.66
C GLU A 1007 22.11 21.08 -2.21
N LEU A 1008 20.85 20.63 -2.03
CA LEU A 1008 20.53 19.24 -1.71
C LEU A 1008 21.04 18.30 -2.81
N ILE A 1009 20.72 18.58 -4.08
CA ILE A 1009 21.16 17.77 -5.23
C ILE A 1009 22.69 17.78 -5.38
N ALA A 1010 23.38 18.86 -4.99
CA ALA A 1010 24.84 18.89 -4.96
C ALA A 1010 25.44 18.06 -3.81
N LYS A 1011 24.77 18.04 -2.65
CA LYS A 1011 25.22 17.38 -1.41
C LYS A 1011 24.82 15.91 -1.27
N GLY A 1012 23.72 15.48 -1.89
CA GLY A 1012 23.12 14.16 -1.70
C GLY A 1012 24.04 13.01 -2.08
N ASP A 1013 23.82 11.87 -1.43
CA ASP A 1013 24.63 10.66 -1.52
C ASP A 1013 24.32 9.81 -2.76
N VAL A 1014 23.35 10.21 -3.60
CA VAL A 1014 23.12 9.67 -4.95
C VAL A 1014 23.82 10.49 -6.03
N TYR A 1015 24.30 9.83 -7.10
CA TYR A 1015 24.76 10.45 -8.34
C TYR A 1015 23.84 10.09 -9.51
N TRP A 1016 23.88 10.91 -10.55
CA TRP A 1016 22.90 10.88 -11.65
C TRP A 1016 23.49 10.25 -12.91
N ASP A 1017 23.45 8.91 -12.98
CA ASP A 1017 24.05 8.22 -14.10
C ASP A 1017 23.12 8.07 -15.30
N ARG A 1018 23.71 8.20 -16.49
CA ARG A 1018 22.97 8.18 -17.74
C ARG A 1018 22.63 6.73 -18.12
N VAL A 1019 21.36 6.45 -18.39
CA VAL A 1019 20.92 5.21 -19.05
C VAL A 1019 21.48 5.18 -20.47
N VAL A 1020 22.17 4.10 -20.83
CA VAL A 1020 22.76 3.92 -22.17
C VAL A 1020 21.97 2.96 -23.04
N GLU A 1021 21.21 2.06 -22.42
CA GLU A 1021 20.66 0.86 -23.06
C GLU A 1021 19.44 0.40 -22.25
N VAL A 1022 18.37 0.07 -22.98
CA VAL A 1022 17.08 -0.39 -22.45
C VAL A 1022 16.60 -1.47 -23.42
N GLU A 1023 16.42 -2.69 -22.91
CA GLU A 1023 16.04 -3.86 -23.71
C GLU A 1023 14.81 -4.55 -23.11
N GLU A 1024 13.96 -5.15 -23.94
CA GLU A 1024 13.06 -6.20 -23.47
C GLU A 1024 13.86 -7.50 -23.27
N VAL A 1025 13.50 -8.27 -22.25
CA VAL A 1025 14.08 -9.59 -21.97
C VAL A 1025 12.94 -10.60 -21.82
N GLU A 1026 12.98 -11.66 -22.63
CA GLU A 1026 12.15 -12.84 -22.43
C GLU A 1026 12.71 -13.64 -21.22
N PRO A 1027 11.91 -13.86 -20.16
CA PRO A 1027 12.34 -14.58 -18.95
C PRO A 1027 12.93 -15.97 -19.23
N GLU A 1028 12.30 -16.71 -20.14
CA GLU A 1028 12.68 -18.08 -20.48
C GLU A 1028 14.07 -18.15 -21.17
N GLU A 1029 14.48 -17.11 -21.90
CA GLU A 1029 15.84 -17.04 -22.48
C GLU A 1029 16.90 -16.62 -21.44
N ALA A 1030 16.50 -15.85 -20.43
CA ALA A 1030 17.39 -15.35 -19.39
C ALA A 1030 17.57 -16.34 -18.23
N GLY A 1031 16.63 -17.29 -18.05
CA GLY A 1031 16.62 -18.30 -17.00
C GLY A 1031 15.77 -17.94 -15.78
N ILE A 1032 14.78 -17.06 -15.95
CA ILE A 1032 14.07 -16.38 -14.86
C ILE A 1032 12.76 -17.10 -14.51
N GLU A 1033 12.70 -17.75 -13.35
CA GLU A 1033 11.45 -18.36 -12.85
C GLU A 1033 10.67 -17.43 -11.91
N TYR A 1034 11.37 -16.71 -11.03
CA TYR A 1034 10.77 -15.87 -9.98
C TYR A 1034 11.25 -14.42 -10.02
N LEU A 1035 10.42 -13.54 -9.48
CA LEU A 1035 10.66 -12.11 -9.30
C LEU A 1035 10.30 -11.69 -7.87
N TYR A 1036 11.01 -10.71 -7.31
CA TYR A 1036 11.04 -10.43 -5.87
C TYR A 1036 10.87 -8.94 -5.56
N ASP A 1037 10.35 -8.59 -4.39
CA ASP A 1037 10.27 -7.19 -3.91
C ASP A 1037 10.29 -7.08 -2.37
N LEU A 1038 10.53 -5.88 -1.85
CA LEU A 1038 10.67 -5.58 -0.41
C LEU A 1038 9.71 -4.47 0.04
N THR A 1039 8.92 -4.72 1.08
CA THR A 1039 8.18 -3.64 1.77
C THR A 1039 9.11 -2.95 2.78
N VAL A 1040 9.66 -1.81 2.37
CA VAL A 1040 10.50 -0.95 3.21
C VAL A 1040 9.66 0.13 3.87
N ASP A 1041 9.84 0.34 5.17
CA ASP A 1041 9.12 1.37 5.92
C ASP A 1041 9.64 2.80 5.65
N GLU A 1042 8.92 3.81 6.16
CA GLU A 1042 9.00 5.26 5.93
C GLU A 1042 9.22 5.68 4.46
N ASP A 1043 10.47 5.63 4.02
CA ASP A 1043 10.99 6.05 2.70
C ASP A 1043 10.40 5.28 1.51
N HIS A 1044 9.84 4.08 1.75
CA HIS A 1044 9.32 3.18 0.71
C HIS A 1044 10.27 2.95 -0.47
N ASN A 1045 11.58 2.95 -0.25
CA ASN A 1045 12.57 2.77 -1.30
C ASN A 1045 13.82 2.04 -0.83
N TYR A 1046 14.49 1.36 -1.75
CA TYR A 1046 15.74 0.64 -1.49
C TYR A 1046 16.70 0.70 -2.67
N VAL A 1047 17.98 0.41 -2.39
CA VAL A 1047 19.06 0.33 -3.38
C VAL A 1047 19.24 -1.11 -3.88
N ALA A 1048 19.05 -1.35 -5.19
CA ALA A 1048 19.27 -2.63 -5.87
C ALA A 1048 20.20 -2.47 -7.08
N ASN A 1049 21.29 -3.25 -7.14
CA ASN A 1049 22.42 -3.06 -8.07
C ASN A 1049 22.89 -1.58 -8.16
N GLY A 1050 22.79 -0.85 -7.04
CA GLY A 1050 23.11 0.58 -6.93
C GLY A 1050 21.99 1.56 -7.29
N ILE A 1051 20.82 1.13 -7.79
CA ILE A 1051 19.72 1.98 -8.32
C ILE A 1051 18.50 2.00 -7.36
N LEU A 1052 17.64 3.04 -7.41
CA LEU A 1052 16.59 3.38 -6.43
C LEU A 1052 15.12 3.25 -6.96
N LEU A 1053 14.13 2.87 -6.12
CA LEU A 1053 12.79 2.30 -6.49
C LEU A 1053 11.60 2.63 -5.51
N SER A 1054 10.31 2.99 -5.86
CA SER A 1054 9.24 3.38 -4.84
C SER A 1054 7.71 3.63 -5.25
N ASN A 1055 6.70 3.62 -4.32
CA ASN A 1055 5.19 3.46 -4.49
C ASN A 1055 4.19 4.64 -4.09
N CYS A 1056 2.83 4.57 -4.30
CA CYS A 1056 1.70 5.61 -4.08
C CYS A 1056 0.25 5.05 -3.68
N MET A 1057 -1.02 5.63 -3.63
CA MET A 1057 -1.78 6.95 -3.50
C MET A 1057 -3.28 6.91 -2.87
N GLY A 1058 -4.03 8.02 -2.56
CA GLY A 1058 -5.20 8.11 -1.56
C GLY A 1058 -6.03 9.47 -1.33
N THR A 1059 -6.65 9.79 -0.14
CA THR A 1059 -7.62 10.96 0.18
C THR A 1059 -7.44 11.81 1.53
N ILE A 1060 -8.13 12.98 1.83
CA ILE A 1060 -7.94 13.94 3.03
C ILE A 1060 -8.94 15.19 3.21
N HIS A 1061 -8.87 15.98 4.32
CA HIS A 1061 -9.45 17.36 4.53
C HIS A 1061 -8.59 18.59 4.09
N SER A 1062 -9.22 19.68 3.58
CA SER A 1062 -8.51 20.95 3.23
C SER A 1062 -9.43 22.16 2.94
N ASN A 1063 -8.88 23.37 2.74
CA ASN A 1063 -9.61 24.53 2.16
C ASN A 1063 -9.38 24.74 0.65
N ASN A 1064 -8.28 24.25 0.06
CA ASN A 1064 -8.03 24.32 -1.39
C ASN A 1064 -7.11 23.18 -1.88
N ALA A 1065 -7.11 22.87 -3.17
CA ALA A 1065 -6.43 21.68 -3.71
C ALA A 1065 -4.90 21.66 -3.45
N ARG A 1066 -4.23 22.82 -3.38
CA ARG A 1066 -2.79 22.91 -3.06
C ARG A 1066 -2.50 22.77 -1.55
N GLU A 1067 -3.37 23.31 -0.69
CA GLU A 1067 -3.29 23.03 0.75
C GLU A 1067 -3.63 21.55 1.07
N THR A 1068 -4.45 20.91 0.23
CA THR A 1068 -4.82 19.49 0.37
C THR A 1068 -3.57 18.62 0.31
N ILE A 1069 -2.75 18.89 -0.69
CA ILE A 1069 -1.41 18.32 -0.90
C ILE A 1069 -0.50 18.60 0.30
N THR A 1070 -0.39 19.86 0.75
CA THR A 1070 0.47 20.21 1.89
C THR A 1070 0.08 19.47 3.18
N ARG A 1071 -1.21 19.26 3.42
CA ARG A 1071 -1.71 18.54 4.61
C ARG A 1071 -1.48 17.03 4.52
N LEU A 1072 -1.47 16.45 3.32
CA LEU A 1072 -1.14 15.02 3.13
C LEU A 1072 0.28 14.72 3.59
N GLU A 1073 1.20 15.59 3.21
CA GLU A 1073 2.63 15.47 3.50
C GLU A 1073 3.00 15.79 4.95
N SER A 1074 2.09 16.46 5.67
CA SER A 1074 2.33 16.91 7.04
C SER A 1074 1.96 15.83 8.07
N PRO A 1075 2.61 15.82 9.25
CA PRO A 1075 2.13 15.05 10.39
C PRO A 1075 0.70 15.45 10.76
N PRO A 1076 -0.16 14.51 11.20
CA PRO A 1076 0.12 13.09 11.45
C PRO A 1076 -0.05 12.17 10.22
N MET A 1077 -0.38 12.72 9.04
CA MET A 1077 -0.70 11.91 7.85
C MET A 1077 0.53 11.44 7.09
N ASN A 1078 1.60 12.27 7.06
CA ASN A 1078 2.95 11.89 6.62
C ASN A 1078 3.02 11.13 5.29
N VAL A 1079 2.13 11.43 4.35
CA VAL A 1079 2.08 10.79 3.03
C VAL A 1079 3.22 11.37 2.17
N PRO A 1080 4.24 10.59 1.79
CA PRO A 1080 5.34 11.12 0.97
C PRO A 1080 4.83 11.86 -0.27
N ARG A 1081 5.25 13.12 -0.46
CA ARG A 1081 4.87 14.01 -1.58
C ARG A 1081 4.86 13.27 -2.92
N ILE A 1082 5.89 12.46 -3.14
CA ILE A 1082 6.14 11.66 -4.35
C ILE A 1082 5.08 10.60 -4.66
N MET A 1083 4.26 10.21 -3.69
CA MET A 1083 3.07 9.41 -3.95
C MET A 1083 2.07 10.20 -4.82
N ILE A 1084 1.91 11.51 -4.60
CA ILE A 1084 0.70 12.28 -4.97
C ILE A 1084 0.20 12.18 -6.43
N PRO A 1085 1.03 11.98 -7.47
CA PRO A 1085 0.59 11.89 -8.87
C PRO A 1085 -0.32 10.73 -9.27
N ALA A 1086 -0.68 9.82 -8.36
CA ALA A 1086 -1.61 8.71 -8.63
C ALA A 1086 -2.93 8.78 -7.85
N LEU A 1087 -3.19 9.91 -7.18
CA LEU A 1087 -4.55 10.40 -6.96
C LEU A 1087 -4.91 11.22 -8.21
N ASP A 1088 -5.98 10.88 -8.93
CA ASP A 1088 -6.29 11.52 -10.21
C ASP A 1088 -6.99 12.89 -10.03
N ILE A 1089 -7.94 13.00 -9.09
CA ILE A 1089 -8.85 14.16 -8.97
C ILE A 1089 -9.01 14.64 -7.51
N ILE A 1090 -8.87 15.95 -7.29
CA ILE A 1090 -9.26 16.65 -6.05
C ILE A 1090 -10.52 17.48 -6.30
N LEU A 1091 -11.62 17.10 -5.68
CA LEU A 1091 -12.90 17.82 -5.68
C LEU A 1091 -13.00 18.67 -4.41
N MET A 1092 -12.88 19.99 -4.54
CA MET A 1092 -12.89 20.93 -3.41
C MET A 1092 -14.29 21.45 -3.12
N GLN A 1093 -14.78 21.22 -1.90
CA GLN A 1093 -16.13 21.61 -1.47
C GLN A 1093 -16.12 22.53 -0.24
N VAL A 1094 -16.71 23.72 -0.40
CA VAL A 1094 -16.73 24.80 0.60
C VAL A 1094 -18.16 25.10 1.06
N ARG A 1095 -18.28 25.47 2.35
CA ARG A 1095 -19.50 26.01 2.96
C ARG A 1095 -19.47 27.54 2.90
N PHE A 1096 -20.35 28.15 2.12
CA PHE A 1096 -20.53 29.60 2.10
C PHE A 1096 -21.74 30.03 2.95
N HIS A 1097 -21.74 31.28 3.41
CA HIS A 1097 -22.91 31.92 4.01
C HIS A 1097 -23.39 33.07 3.13
N SER A 1098 -24.45 32.83 2.36
CA SER A 1098 -25.07 33.80 1.48
C SER A 1098 -26.10 34.64 2.23
N ARG A 1099 -26.00 35.97 2.15
CA ARG A 1099 -27.00 36.92 2.70
C ARG A 1099 -28.42 36.72 2.13
N LYS A 1100 -28.57 36.02 0.99
CA LYS A 1100 -29.86 35.70 0.37
C LYS A 1100 -30.28 34.23 0.49
N LYS A 1101 -29.32 33.28 0.41
CA LYS A 1101 -29.59 31.83 0.38
C LYS A 1101 -29.25 31.08 1.68
N GLY A 1102 -28.76 31.77 2.72
CA GLY A 1102 -28.35 31.16 3.99
C GLY A 1102 -27.04 30.37 3.86
N THR A 1103 -26.90 29.28 4.63
CA THR A 1103 -25.78 28.34 4.41
C THR A 1103 -25.97 27.64 3.06
N VAL A 1104 -25.01 27.77 2.15
CA VAL A 1104 -24.95 26.98 0.91
C VAL A 1104 -23.65 26.20 0.82
N ARG A 1105 -23.66 25.10 0.09
CA ARG A 1105 -22.49 24.23 -0.16
C ARG A 1105 -22.21 24.25 -1.66
N ARG A 1106 -20.93 24.35 -2.04
CA ARG A 1106 -20.48 24.46 -3.43
C ARG A 1106 -19.21 23.65 -3.63
N VAL A 1107 -19.11 22.94 -4.75
CA VAL A 1107 -17.82 22.57 -5.32
C VAL A 1107 -17.22 23.86 -5.89
N THR A 1108 -16.07 24.27 -5.36
CA THR A 1108 -15.41 25.52 -5.75
C THR A 1108 -14.38 25.33 -6.86
N GLU A 1109 -13.82 24.13 -6.93
CA GLU A 1109 -12.71 23.76 -7.80
C GLU A 1109 -12.71 22.24 -7.96
N ILE A 1110 -12.54 21.76 -9.19
CA ILE A 1110 -12.17 20.36 -9.47
C ILE A 1110 -10.79 20.43 -10.10
N ALA A 1111 -9.79 19.89 -9.41
CA ALA A 1111 -8.39 19.92 -9.81
C ALA A 1111 -7.88 18.51 -10.07
N GLU A 1112 -7.53 18.25 -11.33
CA GLU A 1112 -6.81 17.06 -11.77
C GLU A 1112 -5.33 17.16 -11.40
N ILE A 1113 -4.75 16.06 -10.94
CA ILE A 1113 -3.31 15.99 -10.65
C ILE A 1113 -2.57 15.66 -11.94
N SER A 1114 -2.17 16.69 -12.67
CA SER A 1114 -1.53 16.53 -13.99
C SER A 1114 -0.09 16.00 -13.91
N GLY A 1115 0.56 16.08 -12.75
CA GLY A 1115 1.83 15.44 -12.46
C GLY A 1115 2.70 16.22 -11.47
N MET A 1116 4.01 16.19 -11.69
CA MET A 1116 5.00 16.98 -10.94
C MET A 1116 5.92 17.74 -11.89
N GLU A 1117 6.20 18.99 -11.53
CA GLU A 1117 7.21 19.85 -12.12
C GLU A 1117 7.73 20.73 -10.98
N GLY A 1118 9.03 20.68 -10.66
CA GLY A 1118 9.49 21.05 -9.33
C GLY A 1118 9.23 19.93 -8.30
N GLU A 1119 9.61 20.15 -7.04
CA GLU A 1119 8.82 19.69 -5.88
C GLU A 1119 7.42 20.37 -5.85
N SER A 1120 6.77 20.60 -6.99
CA SER A 1120 5.42 21.15 -7.09
C SER A 1120 4.54 20.16 -7.84
N ILE A 1121 3.58 19.60 -7.13
CA ILE A 1121 2.48 18.88 -7.75
C ILE A 1121 1.67 19.89 -8.56
N GLN A 1122 1.50 19.59 -9.84
CA GLN A 1122 0.75 20.41 -10.76
C GLN A 1122 -0.72 20.01 -10.74
N LEU A 1123 -1.56 21.04 -10.76
CA LEU A 1123 -3.00 20.94 -10.60
C LEU A 1123 -3.67 21.61 -11.78
N ASN A 1124 -4.14 20.78 -12.72
CA ASN A 1124 -5.04 21.20 -13.78
C ASN A 1124 -6.40 21.44 -13.14
N LYS A 1125 -6.71 22.68 -12.77
CA LYS A 1125 -8.08 23.06 -12.39
C LYS A 1125 -8.94 22.88 -13.64
N LEU A 1126 -9.74 21.82 -13.71
CA LEU A 1126 -10.62 21.53 -14.85
C LEU A 1126 -11.90 22.35 -14.77
N TYR A 1127 -12.43 22.52 -13.55
CA TYR A 1127 -13.59 23.36 -13.27
C TYR A 1127 -13.31 24.35 -12.14
N LYS A 1128 -13.91 25.54 -12.22
CA LYS A 1128 -13.79 26.61 -11.24
C LYS A 1128 -15.14 27.32 -11.05
N TYR A 1129 -15.52 27.54 -9.79
CA TYR A 1129 -16.76 28.22 -9.45
C TYR A 1129 -16.69 29.73 -9.69
N ASP A 1130 -17.74 30.28 -10.31
CA ASP A 1130 -17.98 31.70 -10.52
C ASP A 1130 -19.00 32.22 -9.47
N PRO A 1131 -18.56 32.97 -8.45
CA PRO A 1131 -19.46 33.49 -7.41
C PRO A 1131 -20.46 34.56 -7.90
N ALA A 1132 -20.24 35.16 -9.09
CA ALA A 1132 -21.17 36.13 -9.67
C ALA A 1132 -22.37 35.44 -10.33
N LYS A 1133 -22.16 34.25 -10.91
CA LYS A 1133 -23.21 33.43 -11.53
C LYS A 1133 -23.85 32.40 -10.59
N ASP A 1134 -23.15 31.99 -9.53
CA ASP A 1134 -23.50 30.83 -8.68
C ASP A 1134 -23.39 29.49 -9.44
N GLU A 1135 -22.41 29.40 -10.36
CA GLU A 1135 -22.21 28.30 -11.30
C GLU A 1135 -20.77 27.74 -11.24
N LEU A 1136 -20.59 26.48 -11.65
CA LEU A 1136 -19.30 25.81 -11.76
C LEU A 1136 -18.94 25.65 -13.25
N LEU A 1137 -17.93 26.41 -13.71
CA LEU A 1137 -17.58 26.53 -15.13
C LEU A 1137 -16.32 25.73 -15.48
N PRO A 1138 -16.24 25.13 -16.69
CA PRO A 1138 -14.99 24.57 -17.19
C PRO A 1138 -13.96 25.69 -17.46
N THR A 1139 -12.70 25.29 -17.61
CA THR A 1139 -11.53 26.22 -17.61
C THR A 1139 -10.74 26.24 -18.92
N GLU A 1140 -11.24 25.58 -19.96
CA GLU A 1140 -10.53 25.30 -21.24
C GLU A 1140 -9.28 24.42 -21.10
N VAL A 1141 -8.90 23.98 -19.88
CA VAL A 1141 -7.77 23.06 -19.65
C VAL A 1141 -8.18 21.63 -20.04
N PRO A 1142 -7.48 20.95 -20.97
CA PRO A 1142 -7.78 19.57 -21.32
C PRO A 1142 -7.41 18.60 -20.20
N SER A 1143 -8.32 17.67 -19.88
CA SER A 1143 -8.09 16.64 -18.86
C SER A 1143 -7.10 15.58 -19.32
N ARG A 1144 -5.99 15.42 -18.60
CA ARG A 1144 -5.08 14.27 -18.72
C ARG A 1144 -5.81 12.95 -18.43
N VAL A 1145 -6.70 12.89 -17.44
CA VAL A 1145 -7.37 11.65 -17.03
C VAL A 1145 -8.30 11.14 -18.13
N ILE A 1146 -9.06 12.01 -18.80
CA ILE A 1146 -9.86 11.65 -19.99
C ILE A 1146 -8.96 11.17 -21.14
N ASN A 1147 -7.81 11.81 -21.37
CA ASN A 1147 -6.85 11.36 -22.38
C ASN A 1147 -6.20 10.00 -22.04
N GLU A 1148 -5.96 9.69 -20.76
CA GLU A 1148 -5.53 8.35 -20.33
C GLU A 1148 -6.64 7.32 -20.51
N LEU A 1149 -7.88 7.65 -20.16
CA LEU A 1149 -9.05 6.77 -20.29
C LEU A 1149 -9.34 6.43 -21.77
N ALA A 1150 -9.29 7.42 -22.66
CA ALA A 1150 -9.40 7.24 -24.11
C ALA A 1150 -8.36 6.23 -24.63
N ARG A 1151 -7.09 6.44 -24.24
CA ARG A 1151 -5.98 5.54 -24.60
C ARG A 1151 -6.09 4.14 -24.00
N HIS A 1152 -6.81 3.96 -22.89
CA HIS A 1152 -6.97 2.68 -22.20
C HIS A 1152 -8.20 1.89 -22.67
N THR A 1153 -9.31 2.56 -22.97
CA THR A 1153 -10.53 1.97 -23.57
C THR A 1153 -10.38 1.74 -25.08
N GLY A 1154 -9.51 2.51 -25.74
CA GLY A 1154 -9.40 2.55 -27.20
C GLY A 1154 -10.36 3.54 -27.86
N MET A 1155 -11.24 4.19 -27.10
CA MET A 1155 -12.16 5.22 -27.57
C MET A 1155 -11.45 6.51 -27.96
N SER A 1156 -11.96 7.21 -28.96
CA SER A 1156 -11.60 8.60 -29.24
C SER A 1156 -12.17 9.55 -28.16
N ILE A 1157 -11.62 10.77 -28.09
CA ILE A 1157 -12.14 11.81 -27.20
C ILE A 1157 -13.61 12.14 -27.55
N SER A 1158 -13.98 12.08 -28.84
CA SER A 1158 -15.36 12.31 -29.29
C SER A 1158 -16.34 11.25 -28.79
N GLU A 1159 -15.92 9.98 -28.71
CA GLU A 1159 -16.73 8.91 -28.12
C GLU A 1159 -16.86 9.07 -26.60
N LEU A 1160 -15.83 9.56 -25.89
CA LEU A 1160 -15.94 9.87 -24.46
C LEU A 1160 -16.86 11.07 -24.16
N GLU A 1161 -16.89 12.08 -25.03
CA GLU A 1161 -17.84 13.20 -24.90
C GLU A 1161 -19.28 12.78 -25.27
N LEU A 1162 -19.45 11.80 -26.16
CA LEU A 1162 -20.75 11.16 -26.42
C LEU A 1162 -21.26 10.40 -25.18
N GLU A 1163 -20.39 9.58 -24.57
CA GLU A 1163 -20.66 8.87 -23.31
C GLU A 1163 -21.01 9.80 -22.14
N ARG A 1164 -20.48 11.04 -22.16
CA ARG A 1164 -20.78 12.10 -21.18
C ARG A 1164 -22.15 12.69 -21.42
N GLU A 1165 -22.50 13.02 -22.67
CA GLU A 1165 -23.80 13.61 -23.00
C GLU A 1165 -24.94 12.61 -22.72
N LYS A 1166 -24.78 11.31 -23.03
CA LYS A 1166 -25.71 10.24 -22.59
C LYS A 1166 -25.95 10.26 -21.07
N ARG A 1167 -24.88 10.27 -20.26
CA ARG A 1167 -24.97 10.32 -18.79
C ARG A 1167 -25.61 11.63 -18.30
N LYS A 1168 -25.34 12.75 -18.96
CA LYS A 1168 -25.95 14.06 -18.68
C LYS A 1168 -27.46 14.08 -18.98
N ILE A 1169 -27.89 13.52 -20.11
CA ILE A 1169 -29.30 13.32 -20.49
C ILE A 1169 -30.05 12.53 -19.41
N VAL A 1170 -29.48 11.44 -18.91
CA VAL A 1170 -30.07 10.60 -17.85
C VAL A 1170 -30.23 11.37 -16.54
N LEU A 1171 -29.26 12.22 -16.16
CA LEU A 1171 -29.35 13.10 -15.00
C LEU A 1171 -30.39 14.22 -15.21
N GLU A 1172 -30.48 14.80 -16.42
CA GLU A 1172 -31.40 15.87 -16.79
C GLU A 1172 -32.87 15.37 -16.79
N TRP A 1173 -33.11 14.16 -17.29
CA TRP A 1173 -34.42 13.49 -17.20
C TRP A 1173 -34.82 13.17 -15.74
N MET A 1174 -33.91 12.64 -14.92
CA MET A 1174 -34.19 12.45 -13.48
C MET A 1174 -34.47 13.78 -12.75
N ILE A 1175 -33.81 14.87 -13.16
CA ILE A 1175 -34.08 16.22 -12.68
C ILE A 1175 -35.52 16.64 -13.05
N GLU A 1176 -35.93 16.48 -14.31
CA GLU A 1176 -37.27 16.80 -14.82
C GLU A 1176 -38.36 16.01 -14.07
N LYS A 1177 -38.21 14.68 -13.99
CA LYS A 1177 -39.19 13.77 -13.36
C LYS A 1177 -39.25 13.87 -11.84
N GLY A 1178 -38.34 14.61 -11.22
CA GLY A 1178 -38.30 14.78 -9.76
C GLY A 1178 -37.74 13.57 -8.99
N ILE A 1179 -37.15 12.60 -9.69
CA ILE A 1179 -36.49 11.43 -9.14
C ILE A 1179 -35.35 11.89 -8.21
N ARG A 1180 -35.30 11.36 -6.99
CA ARG A 1180 -34.47 11.93 -5.90
C ARG A 1180 -34.07 10.97 -4.78
N SER A 1181 -34.86 9.95 -4.47
CA SER A 1181 -34.51 9.00 -3.39
C SER A 1181 -33.30 8.18 -3.79
N ILE A 1182 -32.54 7.66 -2.81
CA ILE A 1182 -31.42 6.76 -3.11
C ILE A 1182 -31.87 5.52 -3.90
N GLU A 1183 -33.06 4.98 -3.60
CA GLU A 1183 -33.63 3.80 -4.26
C GLU A 1183 -33.98 4.08 -5.73
N ASP A 1184 -34.74 5.16 -5.99
CA ASP A 1184 -35.14 5.53 -7.36
C ASP A 1184 -33.91 5.90 -8.21
N VAL A 1185 -32.98 6.71 -7.68
CA VAL A 1185 -31.77 7.16 -8.40
C VAL A 1185 -30.81 5.99 -8.65
N GLY A 1186 -30.58 5.14 -7.64
CA GLY A 1186 -29.74 3.94 -7.77
C GLY A 1186 -30.31 2.95 -8.77
N HIS A 1187 -31.64 2.77 -8.83
CA HIS A 1187 -32.30 1.94 -9.83
C HIS A 1187 -32.04 2.42 -11.27
N TYR A 1188 -32.13 3.73 -11.54
CA TYR A 1188 -31.91 4.26 -12.89
C TYR A 1188 -30.43 4.26 -13.31
N ILE A 1189 -29.50 4.48 -12.38
CA ILE A 1189 -28.06 4.30 -12.65
C ILE A 1189 -27.74 2.81 -12.90
N LYS A 1190 -28.31 1.89 -12.10
CA LYS A 1190 -28.17 0.44 -12.34
C LYS A 1190 -28.75 0.02 -13.70
N LEU A 1191 -29.87 0.60 -14.11
CA LEU A 1191 -30.47 0.31 -15.43
C LEU A 1191 -29.58 0.79 -16.58
N PHE A 1192 -28.96 1.98 -16.47
CA PHE A 1192 -27.98 2.47 -17.44
C PHE A 1192 -26.82 1.47 -17.65
N TYR A 1193 -26.35 0.81 -16.58
CA TYR A 1193 -25.30 -0.22 -16.64
C TYR A 1193 -25.75 -1.60 -17.17
N VAL A 1194 -27.05 -1.83 -17.36
CA VAL A 1194 -27.61 -3.13 -17.74
C VAL A 1194 -28.22 -3.08 -19.15
N ASP A 1195 -28.90 -1.98 -19.48
CA ASP A 1195 -29.62 -1.77 -20.73
C ASP A 1195 -29.70 -0.25 -21.01
N GLU A 1196 -28.60 0.30 -21.52
CA GLU A 1196 -28.50 1.72 -21.88
C GLU A 1196 -29.51 2.10 -22.97
N GLU A 1197 -29.62 1.27 -24.00
CA GLU A 1197 -30.51 1.50 -25.15
C GLU A 1197 -31.97 1.60 -24.69
N ALA A 1198 -32.49 0.64 -23.93
CA ALA A 1198 -33.87 0.70 -23.44
C ALA A 1198 -34.12 1.84 -22.44
N LEU A 1199 -33.07 2.33 -21.74
CA LEU A 1199 -33.19 3.50 -20.89
C LEU A 1199 -33.26 4.80 -21.73
N LEU A 1200 -32.41 4.99 -22.72
CA LEU A 1200 -32.45 6.15 -23.61
C LEU A 1200 -33.75 6.18 -24.44
N ASP A 1201 -34.16 5.03 -24.96
CA ASP A 1201 -35.41 4.80 -25.69
C ASP A 1201 -36.65 5.07 -24.81
N LYS A 1202 -36.59 4.78 -23.50
CA LYS A 1202 -37.60 5.19 -22.51
C LYS A 1202 -37.55 6.68 -22.20
N ILE A 1203 -36.37 7.29 -22.12
CA ILE A 1203 -36.22 8.73 -21.87
C ILE A 1203 -36.82 9.52 -23.04
N GLU A 1204 -36.53 9.18 -24.30
CA GLU A 1204 -37.11 9.86 -25.46
C GLU A 1204 -38.65 9.82 -25.45
N LYS A 1205 -39.24 8.71 -25.01
CA LYS A 1205 -40.71 8.53 -24.99
C LYS A 1205 -41.41 9.24 -23.83
N ASP A 1206 -40.66 9.73 -22.84
CA ASP A 1206 -41.20 10.31 -21.60
C ASP A 1206 -40.70 11.75 -21.33
N SER A 1207 -39.59 12.22 -21.93
CA SER A 1207 -38.98 13.52 -21.61
C SER A 1207 -39.61 14.72 -22.32
N SER A 1208 -39.26 15.93 -21.88
CA SER A 1208 -39.51 17.16 -22.65
C SER A 1208 -38.80 17.16 -24.02
N PRO A 1209 -39.31 17.92 -25.02
CA PRO A 1209 -38.78 17.89 -26.40
C PRO A 1209 -37.30 18.25 -26.54
N GLN A 1210 -36.75 19.05 -25.61
CA GLN A 1210 -35.33 19.40 -25.60
C GLN A 1210 -34.46 18.18 -25.29
N ILE A 1211 -34.88 17.35 -24.31
CA ILE A 1211 -34.20 16.10 -23.99
C ILE A 1211 -34.46 15.05 -25.08
N GLN A 1212 -35.63 15.04 -25.74
CA GLN A 1212 -35.87 14.17 -26.90
C GLN A 1212 -34.90 14.47 -28.05
N GLU A 1213 -34.65 15.76 -28.32
CA GLU A 1213 -33.66 16.20 -29.31
C GLU A 1213 -32.23 15.85 -28.87
N GLN A 1214 -31.88 15.98 -27.58
CA GLN A 1214 -30.60 15.51 -27.06
C GLN A 1214 -30.41 13.98 -27.23
N VAL A 1215 -31.42 13.14 -26.94
CA VAL A 1215 -31.34 11.68 -27.15
C VAL A 1215 -31.07 11.36 -28.62
N ARG A 1216 -31.85 11.92 -29.55
CA ARG A 1216 -31.70 11.70 -31.00
C ARG A 1216 -30.39 12.22 -31.60
N ASN A 1217 -29.63 13.01 -30.85
CA ASN A 1217 -28.29 13.47 -31.23
C ASN A 1217 -27.17 12.56 -30.67
N VAL A 1218 -27.49 11.58 -29.81
CA VAL A 1218 -26.52 10.64 -29.22
C VAL A 1218 -26.84 9.15 -29.47
N THR A 1219 -27.99 8.84 -30.09
CA THR A 1219 -28.42 7.52 -30.58
C THR A 1219 -28.44 7.47 -32.10
#